data_AF-A0A7J6B031-F1
#
_entry.id   AF-A0A7J6B031-F1
#
_cell.length_a   1.000
_cell.length_b   1.000
_cell.length_c   1.000
_cell.angle_alpha   90.00
_cell.angle_beta   90.00
_cell.angle_gamma   90.00
#
_symmetry.space_group_name_H-M   'P 1'
#
loop_
_entity.id
_entity.type
_entity.pdbx_description
1 polymer ?
#
loop_
_entity_poly.entity_id
_entity_poly.type
_entity_poly.pdbx_seq_one_letter_code
_entity_poly.pdbx_strand_id
1 'polypeptide(L)'
;MGEELDAILEPVLLKQTFKQQGVEYLKLGENIIEYSQDFCFYMTTGLRNPHYLPEVAVKVCLLNFMITPLGLQDQLLGIVAAKEKPELEEKKNQLILESAANSKQLKEIEDKILEVLSSSQGNILEDETAIKVLSSSKVLSEEISEKQKIASETEQEIDRTRMGYRPVAEHSSILFFCISELANIEPMYQYSLTWFISLYLHSIAQSAPSEDLTTRIAHILEHFTVNIYNNVCRSLFEKDKLLFSLLLTVGIMQGKGQINDLIWRFLLTGGIALDNPHPNPAPEWLSDKAWSEVVRASKLPSLEGLFEDVCENMAEWKQVYDSSRPHEECFPGKWHTLVGMARMAVLRCFRPDKLIPAVQQFIVENMGRTYIEPPTFDLVKSYSDSNCCSPLIFILSPGLDPTAVLLKFAEDVNMGGSKTQAVSLGQGQGPVAASIINSALSNGTWVVLQNCHLATSWMPTLEKICEEVITPEKTHPDFRLWLTSYPCEKFPVSILQNGVKMTNEPPKGLRANLLRSYLTDPLCDPAFFDSSTQPHAWRKLLFGLCFFHALVQERRTFGPLGWNIPYEFNESDLRISVRQIQMFLDEYEEIPLEALTYLTGECNYGGRVTDDKDRRLLLSLLSTFYSSDLIQQDRYRVCEGDMYYVPLHGPYQSYVDYIRSLPITAEPGVFGLHSNADITKDNQETNQLLNGVLLTLPRQTGGGAKSPQEVVDELAEDIMSKLPPDFNIEKVMSKYPVMYESP
;
A
#
# COMPACT_ATOMS: atom_id res chain seq x y z
N MET A 1 23.76 3.84 -10.08
CA MET A 1 24.11 3.24 -11.39
C MET A 1 22.92 2.45 -11.91
N GLY A 2 22.62 2.58 -13.21
CA GLY A 2 21.59 1.78 -13.88
C GLY A 2 22.06 0.34 -14.15
N GLU A 3 21.33 -0.38 -15.01
CA GLU A 3 21.69 -1.72 -15.46
C GLU A 3 22.79 -1.72 -16.53
N GLU A 4 22.94 -0.60 -17.25
CA GLU A 4 23.99 -0.38 -18.24
C GLU A 4 25.18 0.36 -17.63
N LEU A 5 26.39 -0.14 -17.90
CA LEU A 5 27.65 0.49 -17.52
C LEU A 5 28.27 1.14 -18.75
N ASP A 6 28.81 2.36 -18.59
CA ASP A 6 29.53 3.03 -19.65
C ASP A 6 30.81 2.26 -20.01
N ALA A 7 31.03 2.00 -21.30
CA ALA A 7 32.21 1.32 -21.84
C ALA A 7 33.53 2.04 -21.47
N ILE A 8 33.49 3.34 -21.16
CA ILE A 8 34.67 4.08 -20.67
C ILE A 8 35.21 3.47 -19.36
N LEU A 9 34.37 2.84 -18.54
CA LEU A 9 34.77 2.23 -17.27
C LEU A 9 35.47 0.88 -17.45
N GLU A 10 35.41 0.28 -18.64
CA GLU A 10 35.93 -1.06 -18.92
C GLU A 10 37.40 -1.27 -18.53
N PRO A 11 38.34 -0.35 -18.83
CA PRO A 11 39.73 -0.50 -18.41
C PRO A 11 39.91 -0.51 -16.88
N VAL A 12 39.04 0.20 -16.15
CA VAL A 12 39.05 0.24 -14.68
C VAL A 12 38.50 -1.07 -14.12
N LEU A 13 37.37 -1.55 -14.64
CA LEU A 13 36.73 -2.78 -14.17
C LEU A 13 37.62 -4.01 -14.39
N LEU A 14 38.30 -4.08 -15.54
CA LEU A 14 39.22 -5.16 -15.87
C LEU A 14 40.64 -4.98 -15.31
N LYS A 15 40.90 -3.87 -14.60
CA LYS A 15 42.23 -3.49 -14.10
C LYS A 15 43.31 -3.55 -15.20
N GLN A 16 43.03 -2.97 -16.37
CA GLN A 16 43.96 -2.89 -17.49
C GLN A 16 45.04 -1.83 -17.23
N THR A 17 45.98 -2.15 -16.33
CA THR A 17 47.14 -1.30 -16.02
C THR A 17 48.34 -1.64 -16.90
N PHE A 18 49.20 -0.65 -17.15
CA PHE A 18 50.48 -0.82 -17.83
C PHE A 18 51.55 0.02 -17.16
N LYS A 19 52.81 -0.42 -17.22
CA LYS A 19 53.93 0.31 -16.61
C LYS A 19 54.62 1.20 -17.63
N GLN A 20 54.84 2.45 -17.28
CA GLN A 20 55.63 3.40 -18.06
C GLN A 20 56.64 4.08 -17.12
N GLN A 21 57.94 4.00 -17.44
CA GLN A 21 59.02 4.56 -16.61
C GLN A 21 58.99 4.13 -15.12
N GLY A 22 58.52 2.91 -14.84
CA GLY A 22 58.48 2.34 -13.48
C GLY A 22 57.23 2.69 -12.67
N VAL A 23 56.40 3.61 -13.15
CA VAL A 23 55.10 3.96 -12.56
C VAL A 23 53.98 3.22 -13.29
N GLU A 24 52.97 2.79 -12.55
CA GLU A 24 51.81 2.06 -13.08
C GLU A 24 50.76 3.08 -13.56
N TYR A 25 50.26 2.91 -14.77
CA TYR A 25 49.29 3.80 -15.41
C TYR A 25 48.08 2.99 -15.89
N LEU A 26 46.94 3.67 -16.04
CA LEU A 26 45.71 3.14 -16.61
C LEU A 26 45.22 4.11 -17.69
N LYS A 27 44.72 3.57 -18.80
CA LYS A 27 44.12 4.37 -19.87
C LYS A 27 42.61 4.44 -19.67
N LEU A 28 42.08 5.64 -19.42
CA LEU A 28 40.65 5.90 -19.27
C LEU A 28 40.17 6.76 -20.44
N GLY A 29 39.51 6.13 -21.42
CA GLY A 29 39.17 6.78 -22.69
C GLY A 29 40.43 7.21 -23.45
N GLU A 30 40.61 8.52 -23.67
CA GLU A 30 41.81 9.09 -24.30
C GLU A 30 42.91 9.47 -23.30
N ASN A 31 42.60 9.52 -22.01
CA ASN A 31 43.52 9.99 -20.98
C ASN A 31 44.35 8.84 -20.40
N ILE A 32 45.65 9.09 -20.17
CA ILE A 32 46.54 8.19 -19.42
C ILE A 32 46.70 8.78 -18.02
N ILE A 33 46.26 8.02 -17.02
CA ILE A 33 46.27 8.44 -15.61
C ILE A 33 47.16 7.50 -14.81
N GLU A 34 47.89 8.04 -13.84
CA GLU A 34 48.67 7.25 -12.89
C GLU A 34 47.73 6.42 -12.01
N TYR A 35 48.05 5.13 -11.84
CA TYR A 35 47.25 4.18 -11.09
C TYR A 35 47.84 3.98 -9.69
N SER A 36 47.05 4.30 -8.65
CA SER A 36 47.38 4.00 -7.26
C SER A 36 46.81 2.65 -6.84
N GLN A 37 47.61 1.84 -6.13
CA GLN A 37 47.15 0.56 -5.57
C GLN A 37 46.17 0.74 -4.40
N ASP A 38 46.14 1.92 -3.78
CA ASP A 38 45.20 2.24 -2.69
C ASP A 38 43.82 2.69 -3.20
N PHE A 39 43.67 2.91 -4.51
CA PHE A 39 42.41 3.32 -5.10
C PHE A 39 41.38 2.18 -5.08
N CYS A 40 40.21 2.46 -4.51
CA CYS A 40 39.07 1.55 -4.49
C CYS A 40 37.89 2.17 -5.24
N PHE A 41 37.24 1.40 -6.11
CA PHE A 41 36.08 1.83 -6.88
C PHE A 41 34.83 1.08 -6.42
N TYR A 42 33.84 1.81 -5.91
CA TYR A 42 32.57 1.26 -5.46
C TYR A 42 31.44 1.79 -6.36
N MET A 43 30.54 0.90 -6.75
CA MET A 43 29.35 1.26 -7.52
C MET A 43 28.11 0.89 -6.71
N THR A 44 27.17 1.83 -6.59
CA THR A 44 25.90 1.63 -5.90
C THR A 44 24.74 1.78 -6.88
N THR A 45 23.65 1.06 -6.62
CA THR A 45 22.40 1.15 -7.36
C THR A 45 21.24 1.21 -6.38
N GLY A 46 20.27 2.08 -6.68
CA GLY A 46 19.00 2.16 -5.94
C GLY A 46 17.91 1.24 -6.50
N LEU A 47 18.21 0.49 -7.56
CA LEU A 47 17.27 -0.45 -8.17
C LEU A 47 17.07 -1.65 -7.23
N ARG A 48 15.80 -2.04 -7.00
CA ARG A 48 15.44 -3.14 -6.09
C ARG A 48 15.92 -4.51 -6.59
N ASN A 49 15.88 -4.73 -7.91
CA ASN A 49 16.28 -5.98 -8.54
C ASN A 49 16.88 -5.72 -9.94
N PRO A 50 18.09 -5.13 -10.02
CA PRO A 50 18.73 -4.83 -11.29
C PRO A 50 19.14 -6.12 -12.02
N HIS A 51 18.87 -6.18 -13.32
CA HIS A 51 19.34 -7.27 -14.17
C HIS A 51 20.66 -6.91 -14.84
N TYR A 52 21.76 -7.41 -14.29
CA TYR A 52 23.08 -7.27 -14.90
C TYR A 52 23.37 -8.43 -15.86
N LEU A 53 23.85 -8.10 -17.06
CA LEU A 53 24.31 -9.10 -18.02
C LEU A 53 25.45 -9.95 -17.42
N PRO A 54 25.57 -11.24 -17.79
CA PRO A 54 26.64 -12.10 -17.28
C PRO A 54 28.04 -11.52 -17.47
N GLU A 55 28.24 -10.77 -18.55
CA GLU A 55 29.48 -10.04 -18.82
C GLU A 55 29.86 -9.05 -17.70
N VAL A 56 28.88 -8.32 -17.17
CA VAL A 56 29.09 -7.40 -16.03
C VAL A 56 29.39 -8.20 -14.77
N ALA A 57 28.62 -9.26 -14.51
CA ALA A 57 28.76 -10.08 -13.30
C ALA A 57 30.11 -10.82 -13.20
N VAL A 58 30.79 -11.08 -14.32
CA VAL A 58 32.15 -11.64 -14.34
C VAL A 58 33.22 -10.59 -14.01
N LYS A 59 32.97 -9.31 -14.32
CA LYS A 59 33.94 -8.22 -14.13
C LYS A 59 33.90 -7.64 -12.72
N VAL A 60 32.76 -7.70 -12.04
CA VAL A 60 32.55 -7.06 -10.73
C VAL A 60 32.04 -8.04 -9.68
N CYS A 61 32.40 -7.79 -8.42
CA CYS A 61 31.77 -8.49 -7.30
C CYS A 61 30.45 -7.80 -6.97
N LEU A 62 29.34 -8.54 -7.10
CA LEU A 62 28.01 -8.04 -6.74
C LEU A 62 27.75 -8.34 -5.26
N LEU A 63 27.43 -7.29 -4.50
CA LEU A 63 27.02 -7.39 -3.10
C LEU A 63 25.55 -7.04 -3.00
N ASN A 64 24.76 -7.94 -2.40
CA ASN A 64 23.35 -7.70 -2.18
C ASN A 64 23.13 -6.98 -0.83
N PHE A 65 22.72 -5.72 -0.89
CA PHE A 65 22.35 -4.91 0.28
C PHE A 65 20.85 -4.96 0.61
N MET A 66 20.10 -5.87 0.00
CA MET A 66 18.69 -6.06 0.33
C MET A 66 18.53 -6.47 1.79
N ILE A 67 17.67 -5.74 2.50
CA ILE A 67 17.35 -5.99 3.89
C ILE A 67 16.67 -7.36 4.00
N THR A 68 17.20 -8.24 4.85
CA THR A 68 16.60 -9.56 5.11
C THR A 68 15.70 -9.51 6.35
N PRO A 69 14.67 -10.36 6.46
CA PRO A 69 13.81 -10.42 7.65
C PRO A 69 14.57 -10.59 8.96
N LEU A 70 15.56 -11.48 8.99
CA LEU A 70 16.41 -11.70 10.16
C LEU A 70 17.31 -10.50 10.48
N GLY A 71 17.95 -9.92 9.46
CA GLY A 71 18.82 -8.76 9.66
C GLY A 71 18.05 -7.55 10.19
N LEU A 72 16.83 -7.31 9.68
CA LEU A 72 15.97 -6.24 10.18
C LEU A 72 15.47 -6.53 11.59
N GLN A 73 15.12 -7.78 11.91
CA GLN A 73 14.74 -8.17 13.28
C GLN A 73 15.85 -7.83 14.28
N ASP A 74 17.09 -8.21 13.97
CA ASP A 74 18.23 -7.94 14.85
C ASP A 74 18.48 -6.44 15.03
N GLN A 75 18.34 -5.66 13.94
CA GLN A 75 18.45 -4.21 13.97
C GLN A 75 17.35 -3.57 14.84
N LEU A 76 16.08 -3.93 14.62
CA LEU A 76 14.94 -3.39 15.38
C LEU A 76 14.97 -3.82 16.84
N LEU A 77 15.50 -5.02 17.13
CA LEU A 77 15.72 -5.51 18.49
C LEU A 77 16.77 -4.67 19.22
N GLY A 78 17.87 -4.32 18.56
CA GLY A 78 18.86 -3.39 19.12
C GLY A 78 18.24 -2.02 19.40
N ILE A 79 17.43 -1.49 18.48
CA ILE A 79 16.80 -0.18 18.63
C ILE A 79 15.83 -0.14 19.82
N VAL A 80 14.96 -1.13 19.98
CA VAL A 80 14.00 -1.17 21.11
C VAL A 80 14.71 -1.40 22.44
N ALA A 81 15.72 -2.26 22.48
CA ALA A 81 16.52 -2.48 23.69
C ALA A 81 17.25 -1.20 24.11
N ALA A 82 17.86 -0.48 23.15
CA ALA A 82 18.52 0.79 23.40
C ALA A 82 17.57 1.88 23.92
N LYS A 83 16.30 1.88 23.50
CA LYS A 83 15.31 2.86 23.94
C LYS A 83 14.65 2.52 25.27
N GLU A 84 14.33 1.26 25.51
CA GLU A 84 13.67 0.83 26.75
C GLU A 84 14.67 0.66 27.90
N LYS A 85 15.89 0.19 27.61
CA LYS A 85 16.95 -0.06 28.60
C LYS A 85 18.30 0.47 28.14
N PRO A 86 18.47 1.80 28.02
CA PRO A 86 19.70 2.41 27.52
C PRO A 86 20.94 2.02 28.32
N GLU A 87 20.82 1.88 29.64
CA GLU A 87 21.93 1.50 30.52
C GLU A 87 22.48 0.10 30.21
N LEU A 88 21.62 -0.86 29.85
CA LEU A 88 22.04 -2.21 29.50
C LEU A 88 22.74 -2.24 28.13
N GLU A 89 22.27 -1.42 27.19
CA GLU A 89 22.87 -1.33 25.85
C GLU A 89 24.25 -0.65 25.91
N GLU A 90 24.41 0.39 26.73
CA GLU A 90 25.72 1.02 26.97
C GLU A 90 26.70 0.02 27.59
N LYS A 91 26.26 -0.74 28.60
CA LYS A 91 27.06 -1.79 29.23
C LYS A 91 27.44 -2.89 28.23
N LYS A 92 26.53 -3.27 27.33
CA LYS A 92 26.81 -4.23 26.25
C LYS A 92 27.91 -3.73 25.32
N ASN A 93 27.80 -2.47 24.86
CA ASN A 93 28.80 -1.88 23.97
C ASN A 93 30.18 -1.81 24.63
N GLN A 94 30.24 -1.48 25.93
CA GLN A 94 31.49 -1.53 26.71
C GLN A 94 32.05 -2.95 26.76
N LEU A 95 31.23 -3.96 27.06
CA LEU A 95 31.65 -5.36 27.10
C LEU A 95 32.16 -5.89 25.75
N ILE A 96 31.55 -5.47 24.62
CA ILE A 96 32.01 -5.85 23.29
C ILE A 96 33.41 -5.29 23.02
N LEU A 97 33.65 -4.02 23.37
CA LEU A 97 34.97 -3.39 23.22
C LEU A 97 36.02 -4.04 24.12
N GLU A 98 35.66 -4.34 25.38
CA GLU A 98 36.53 -5.05 26.32
C GLU A 98 36.84 -6.48 25.84
N SER A 99 35.83 -7.22 25.38
CA SER A 99 35.98 -8.59 24.85
C SER A 99 36.87 -8.63 23.60
N ALA A 100 36.72 -7.66 22.69
CA ALA A 100 37.59 -7.53 21.52
C ALA A 100 39.04 -7.18 21.91
N ALA A 101 39.22 -6.28 22.88
CA ALA A 101 40.54 -5.92 23.40
C ALA A 101 41.21 -7.11 24.09
N ASN A 102 40.49 -7.85 24.93
CA ASN A 102 40.96 -9.07 25.59
C ASN A 102 41.35 -10.15 24.57
N SER A 103 40.52 -10.36 23.54
CA SER A 103 40.81 -11.33 22.47
C SER A 103 42.05 -10.96 21.67
N LYS A 104 42.23 -9.66 21.39
CA LYS A 104 43.44 -9.15 20.73
C LYS A 104 44.68 -9.36 21.61
N GLN A 105 44.60 -9.05 22.90
CA GLN A 105 45.70 -9.25 23.85
C GLN A 105 46.07 -10.72 24.00
N LEU A 106 45.10 -11.65 24.04
CA LEU A 106 45.36 -13.08 24.05
C LEU A 106 46.13 -13.51 22.80
N LYS A 107 45.73 -13.02 21.62
CA LYS A 107 46.43 -13.32 20.36
C LYS A 107 47.84 -12.71 20.34
N GLU A 108 48.01 -11.48 20.79
CA GLU A 108 49.34 -10.86 20.91
C GLU A 108 50.25 -11.62 21.86
N ILE A 109 49.70 -12.15 22.97
CA ILE A 109 50.43 -13.02 23.90
C ILE A 109 50.80 -14.35 23.25
N GLU A 110 49.89 -14.99 22.51
CA GLU A 110 50.16 -16.22 21.74
C GLU A 110 51.24 -16.00 20.68
N ASP A 111 51.14 -14.94 19.88
CA ASP A 111 52.11 -14.58 18.85
C ASP A 111 53.48 -14.32 19.47
N LYS A 112 53.54 -13.66 20.64
CA LYS A 112 54.77 -13.42 21.39
C LYS A 112 55.37 -14.71 21.97
N ILE A 113 54.55 -15.64 22.43
CA ILE A 113 54.99 -16.98 22.86
C ILE A 113 55.59 -17.73 21.65
N LEU A 114 54.93 -17.70 20.49
CA LEU A 114 55.41 -18.32 19.25
C LEU A 114 56.71 -17.69 18.75
N GLU A 115 56.83 -16.37 18.82
CA GLU A 115 58.04 -15.63 18.44
C GLU A 115 59.23 -16.05 19.32
N VAL A 116 59.04 -16.07 20.65
CA VAL A 116 60.06 -16.51 21.60
C VAL A 116 60.46 -17.97 21.35
N LEU A 117 59.50 -18.86 21.10
CA LEU A 117 59.78 -20.28 20.79
C LEU A 117 60.50 -20.46 19.44
N SER A 118 60.20 -19.64 18.42
CA SER A 118 60.80 -19.75 17.08
C SER A 118 62.19 -19.12 16.98
N SER A 119 62.44 -18.04 17.74
CA SER A 119 63.72 -17.34 17.78
C SER A 119 64.76 -18.03 18.67
N SER A 120 64.32 -18.93 19.56
CA SER A 120 65.16 -19.77 20.40
C SER A 120 65.85 -20.87 19.58
N GLN A 121 67.01 -20.59 18.97
CA GLN A 121 67.86 -21.63 18.36
C GLN A 121 68.75 -22.29 19.42
N GLY A 122 68.22 -23.29 20.15
CA GLY A 122 68.98 -24.04 21.16
C GLY A 122 68.12 -24.65 22.27
N ASN A 123 68.75 -25.08 23.36
CA ASN A 123 68.07 -25.63 24.53
C ASN A 123 67.33 -24.51 25.28
N ILE A 124 66.00 -24.43 25.11
CA ILE A 124 65.11 -23.39 25.68
C ILE A 124 65.23 -23.26 27.21
N LEU A 125 65.70 -24.32 27.88
CA LEU A 125 65.94 -24.34 29.33
C LEU A 125 67.12 -23.46 29.77
N GLU A 126 67.98 -23.01 28.85
CA GLU A 126 69.15 -22.18 29.14
C GLU A 126 68.90 -20.67 28.88
N ASP A 127 67.77 -20.32 28.24
CA ASP A 127 67.39 -18.93 27.99
C ASP A 127 66.50 -18.40 29.15
N GLU A 128 67.16 -17.78 30.12
CA GLU A 128 66.51 -17.17 31.29
C GLU A 128 65.51 -16.06 30.90
N THR A 129 65.71 -15.41 29.75
CA THR A 129 64.81 -14.37 29.24
C THR A 129 63.55 -14.97 28.64
N ALA A 130 63.67 -16.06 27.88
CA ALA A 130 62.53 -16.82 27.36
C ALA A 130 61.65 -17.37 28.50
N ILE A 131 62.27 -17.93 29.55
CA ILE A 131 61.56 -18.47 30.72
C ILE A 131 60.77 -17.37 31.46
N LYS A 132 61.36 -16.19 31.66
CA LYS A 132 60.67 -15.05 32.29
C LYS A 132 59.50 -14.54 31.46
N VAL A 133 59.67 -14.41 30.15
CA VAL A 133 58.63 -13.93 29.24
C VAL A 133 57.49 -14.96 29.13
N LEU A 134 57.80 -16.26 29.07
CA LEU A 134 56.79 -17.33 29.08
C LEU A 134 56.01 -17.37 30.40
N SER A 135 56.70 -17.22 31.54
CA SER A 135 56.08 -17.17 32.86
C SER A 135 55.14 -15.98 33.03
N SER A 136 55.55 -14.77 32.65
CA SER A 136 54.71 -13.58 32.78
C SER A 136 53.55 -13.58 31.79
N SER A 137 53.78 -14.07 30.56
CA SER A 137 52.75 -14.24 29.53
C SER A 137 51.68 -15.25 29.93
N LYS A 138 52.07 -16.35 30.61
CA LYS A 138 51.12 -17.33 31.14
C LYS A 138 50.19 -16.74 32.21
N VAL A 139 50.74 -16.04 33.20
CA VAL A 139 49.95 -15.41 34.27
C VAL A 139 48.98 -14.38 33.69
N LEU A 140 49.46 -13.53 32.78
CA LEU A 140 48.63 -12.53 32.12
C LEU A 140 47.53 -13.17 31.25
N SER A 141 47.84 -14.27 30.56
CA SER A 141 46.85 -15.04 29.78
C SER A 141 45.77 -15.67 30.66
N GLU A 142 46.12 -16.22 31.82
CA GLU A 142 45.16 -16.77 32.79
C GLU A 142 44.23 -15.66 33.33
N GLU A 143 44.77 -14.49 33.69
CA GLU A 143 43.96 -13.34 34.15
C GLU A 143 43.01 -12.80 33.07
N ILE A 144 43.48 -12.65 31.83
CA ILE A 144 42.65 -12.17 30.72
C ILE A 144 41.57 -13.21 30.37
N SER A 145 41.91 -14.50 30.43
CA SER A 145 40.95 -15.59 30.20
C SER A 145 39.83 -15.60 31.23
N GLU A 146 40.13 -15.35 32.51
CA GLU A 146 39.11 -15.25 33.56
C GLU A 146 38.22 -14.01 33.37
N LYS A 147 38.80 -12.85 33.05
CA LYS A 147 38.04 -11.64 32.70
C LYS A 147 37.14 -11.87 31.48
N GLN A 148 37.65 -12.55 30.46
CA GLN A 148 36.89 -12.89 29.27
C GLN A 148 35.70 -13.79 29.58
N LYS A 149 35.87 -14.74 30.51
CA LYS A 149 34.78 -15.61 30.97
C LYS A 149 33.68 -14.81 31.67
N ILE A 150 34.03 -13.90 32.59
CA ILE A 150 33.06 -13.04 33.28
C ILE A 150 32.34 -12.10 32.30
N ALA A 151 33.07 -11.53 31.34
CA ALA A 151 32.49 -10.70 30.28
C ALA A 151 31.47 -11.49 29.45
N SER A 152 31.79 -12.74 29.10
CA SER A 152 30.88 -13.62 28.34
C SER A 152 29.63 -14.01 29.13
N GLU A 153 29.74 -14.32 30.43
CA GLU A 153 28.59 -14.60 31.30
C GLU A 153 27.68 -13.36 31.44
N THR A 154 28.28 -12.17 31.60
CA THR A 154 27.53 -10.91 31.69
C THR A 154 26.84 -10.56 30.36
N GLU A 155 27.51 -10.80 29.23
CA GLU A 155 26.95 -10.63 27.89
C GLU A 155 25.72 -11.52 27.69
N GLN A 156 25.77 -12.79 28.12
CA GLN A 156 24.62 -13.70 28.05
C GLN A 156 23.43 -13.22 28.88
N GLU A 157 23.65 -12.64 30.05
CA GLU A 157 22.56 -12.10 30.88
C GLU A 157 21.91 -10.87 30.24
N ILE A 158 22.72 -9.98 29.65
CA ILE A 158 22.23 -8.81 28.91
C ILE A 158 21.45 -9.26 27.68
N ASP A 159 21.97 -10.21 26.92
CA ASP A 159 21.28 -10.75 25.75
C ASP A 159 19.97 -11.44 26.15
N ARG A 160 19.91 -12.15 27.28
CA ARG A 160 18.65 -12.72 27.78
C ARG A 160 17.59 -11.64 28.01
N THR A 161 17.99 -10.49 28.55
CA THR A 161 17.07 -9.36 28.78
C THR A 161 16.63 -8.71 27.46
N ARG A 162 17.55 -8.54 26.51
CA ARG A 162 17.27 -8.05 25.16
C ARG A 162 16.29 -8.96 24.42
N MET A 163 16.49 -10.27 24.51
CA MET A 163 15.62 -11.28 23.89
C MET A 163 14.17 -11.22 24.37
N GLY A 164 13.90 -10.63 25.54
CA GLY A 164 12.53 -10.34 26.00
C GLY A 164 11.74 -9.45 25.03
N TYR A 165 12.40 -8.54 24.31
CA TYR A 165 11.78 -7.64 23.33
C TYR A 165 11.75 -8.20 21.90
N ARG A 166 12.27 -9.42 21.68
CA ARG A 166 12.27 -10.07 20.36
C ARG A 166 10.90 -10.09 19.67
N PRO A 167 9.77 -10.35 20.37
CA PRO A 167 8.45 -10.33 19.73
C PRO A 167 8.11 -8.97 19.08
N VAL A 168 8.59 -7.86 19.64
CA VAL A 168 8.39 -6.52 19.07
C VAL A 168 9.12 -6.40 17.73
N ALA A 169 10.37 -6.85 17.69
CA ALA A 169 11.19 -6.81 16.49
C ALA A 169 10.70 -7.77 15.39
N GLU A 170 10.26 -8.97 15.75
CA GLU A 170 9.65 -9.94 14.82
C GLU A 170 8.38 -9.39 14.19
N HIS A 171 7.45 -8.89 15.01
CA HIS A 171 6.23 -8.26 14.52
C HIS A 171 6.53 -7.08 13.61
N SER A 172 7.45 -6.20 14.01
CA SER A 172 7.78 -4.99 13.26
C SER A 172 8.49 -5.31 11.93
N SER A 173 9.33 -6.34 11.90
CA SER A 173 9.92 -6.83 10.65
C SER A 173 8.84 -7.32 9.68
N ILE A 174 7.85 -8.09 10.16
CA ILE A 174 6.70 -8.53 9.34
C ILE A 174 5.98 -7.31 8.74
N LEU A 175 5.69 -6.29 9.56
CA LEU A 175 5.03 -5.07 9.11
C LEU A 175 5.81 -4.37 7.98
N PHE A 176 7.13 -4.26 8.12
CA PHE A 176 7.98 -3.64 7.12
C PHE A 176 7.90 -4.38 5.77
N PHE A 177 8.02 -5.71 5.79
CA PHE A 177 7.96 -6.49 4.55
C PHE A 177 6.57 -6.44 3.90
N CYS A 178 5.48 -6.47 4.69
CA CYS A 178 4.13 -6.28 4.16
C CYS A 178 3.99 -4.95 3.40
N ILE A 179 4.60 -3.87 3.90
CA ILE A 179 4.54 -2.55 3.26
C ILE A 179 5.47 -2.48 2.04
N SER A 180 6.65 -3.11 2.11
CA SER A 180 7.63 -3.09 1.03
C SER A 180 7.14 -3.74 -0.26
N GLU A 181 6.22 -4.71 -0.15
CA GLU A 181 5.63 -5.38 -1.31
C GLU A 181 4.49 -4.59 -1.97
N LEU A 182 4.00 -3.50 -1.35
CA LEU A 182 2.96 -2.65 -1.94
C LEU A 182 3.45 -1.95 -3.22
N ALA A 183 4.77 -1.78 -3.38
CA ALA A 183 5.38 -1.28 -4.61
C ALA A 183 5.09 -2.16 -5.84
N ASN A 184 4.76 -3.45 -5.65
CA ASN A 184 4.38 -4.34 -6.75
C ASN A 184 2.93 -4.11 -7.22
N ILE A 185 2.11 -3.45 -6.40
CA ILE A 185 0.73 -3.08 -6.74
C ILE A 185 0.73 -1.75 -7.49
N GLU A 186 1.40 -0.76 -6.90
CA GLU A 186 1.53 0.58 -7.45
C GLU A 186 2.96 1.08 -7.21
N PRO A 187 3.72 1.40 -8.29
CA PRO A 187 5.11 1.85 -8.21
C PRO A 187 5.39 3.00 -7.24
N MET A 188 4.40 3.87 -6.98
CA MET A 188 4.53 4.99 -6.05
C MET A 188 4.40 4.61 -4.57
N TYR A 189 4.02 3.36 -4.23
CA TYR A 189 3.92 2.85 -2.86
C TYR A 189 5.27 2.39 -2.30
N GLN A 190 6.22 3.32 -2.26
CA GLN A 190 7.59 3.08 -1.80
C GLN A 190 7.81 3.74 -0.44
N TYR A 191 8.43 3.06 0.51
CA TYR A 191 8.69 3.60 1.84
C TYR A 191 10.13 3.31 2.25
N SER A 192 10.84 4.30 2.80
CA SER A 192 12.20 4.09 3.30
C SER A 192 12.22 3.34 4.63
N LEU A 193 13.31 2.58 4.87
CA LEU A 193 13.60 2.03 6.19
C LEU A 193 13.75 3.15 7.24
N THR A 194 14.35 4.27 6.88
CA THR A 194 14.52 5.43 7.77
C THR A 194 13.18 5.96 8.27
N TRP A 195 12.21 6.13 7.37
CA TRP A 195 10.85 6.50 7.73
C TRP A 195 10.19 5.48 8.65
N PHE A 196 10.34 4.18 8.34
CA PHE A 196 9.79 3.10 9.17
C PHE A 196 10.39 3.09 10.58
N ILE A 197 11.71 3.24 10.71
CA ILE A 197 12.42 3.33 12.00
C ILE A 197 11.99 4.58 12.77
N SER A 198 11.76 5.71 12.10
CA SER A 198 11.26 6.93 12.74
C SER A 198 9.88 6.69 13.39
N LEU A 199 8.96 6.07 12.66
CA LEU A 199 7.64 5.70 13.20
C LEU A 199 7.74 4.66 14.33
N TYR A 200 8.69 3.73 14.24
CA TYR A 200 8.95 2.73 15.26
C TYR A 200 9.41 3.39 16.57
N LEU A 201 10.41 4.27 16.50
CA LEU A 201 10.90 5.05 17.64
C LEU A 201 9.80 5.93 18.25
N HIS A 202 9.03 6.59 17.41
CA HIS A 202 7.91 7.42 17.84
C HIS A 202 6.85 6.60 18.60
N SER A 203 6.54 5.39 18.09
CA SER A 203 5.54 4.52 18.71
C SER A 203 6.02 3.90 20.02
N ILE A 204 7.32 3.59 20.15
CA ILE A 204 7.91 3.21 21.44
C ILE A 204 7.75 4.35 22.43
N ALA A 205 8.03 5.60 22.04
CA ALA A 205 7.95 6.75 22.93
C ALA A 205 6.52 7.13 23.35
N GLN A 206 5.53 7.00 22.46
CA GLN A 206 4.14 7.44 22.72
C GLN A 206 3.20 6.36 23.26
N SER A 207 3.55 5.08 23.10
CA SER A 207 2.75 3.98 23.65
C SER A 207 2.71 4.00 25.18
N ALA A 208 1.62 3.48 25.76
CA ALA A 208 1.42 3.51 27.21
C ALA A 208 2.55 2.76 27.96
N PRO A 209 3.21 3.39 28.95
CA PRO A 209 4.27 2.75 29.73
C PRO A 209 3.69 1.65 30.64
N SER A 210 4.50 0.62 30.92
CA SER A 210 4.15 -0.47 31.84
C SER A 210 5.43 -1.09 32.41
N GLU A 211 5.41 -1.42 33.70
CA GLU A 211 6.50 -2.15 34.39
C GLU A 211 6.52 -3.64 34.03
N ASP A 212 5.35 -4.21 33.68
CA ASP A 212 5.25 -5.57 33.19
C ASP A 212 5.66 -5.65 31.72
N LEU A 213 6.69 -6.44 31.42
CA LEU A 213 7.27 -6.58 30.08
C LEU A 213 6.24 -7.05 29.06
N THR A 214 5.39 -8.02 29.41
CA THR A 214 4.40 -8.57 28.48
C THR A 214 3.35 -7.52 28.12
N THR A 215 2.84 -6.78 29.11
CA THR A 215 1.89 -5.67 28.91
C THR A 215 2.54 -4.53 28.12
N ARG A 216 3.80 -4.19 28.42
CA ARG A 216 4.55 -3.16 27.68
C ARG A 216 4.71 -3.53 26.21
N ILE A 217 5.07 -4.77 25.91
CA ILE A 217 5.16 -5.31 24.56
C ILE A 217 3.82 -5.15 23.84
N ALA A 218 2.71 -5.54 24.47
CA ALA A 218 1.38 -5.42 23.87
C ALA A 218 1.03 -3.97 23.49
N HIS A 219 1.28 -3.01 24.39
CA HIS A 219 1.04 -1.58 24.11
C HIS A 219 1.88 -1.04 22.95
N ILE A 220 3.16 -1.41 22.88
CA ILE A 220 4.05 -0.99 21.77
C ILE A 220 3.52 -1.58 20.44
N LEU A 221 3.19 -2.87 20.43
CA LEU A 221 2.70 -3.56 19.24
C LEU A 221 1.39 -2.95 18.72
N GLU A 222 0.42 -2.71 19.61
CA GLU A 222 -0.87 -2.12 19.26
C GLU A 222 -0.69 -0.71 18.69
N HIS A 223 0.02 0.17 19.41
CA HIS A 223 0.25 1.54 18.97
C HIS A 223 1.00 1.58 17.64
N PHE A 224 2.06 0.79 17.49
CA PHE A 224 2.86 0.78 16.26
C PHE A 224 2.06 0.27 15.06
N THR A 225 1.26 -0.78 15.24
CA THR A 225 0.43 -1.34 14.15
C THR A 225 -0.62 -0.33 13.69
N VAL A 226 -1.29 0.37 14.61
CA VAL A 226 -2.26 1.43 14.27
C VAL A 226 -1.58 2.63 13.59
N ASN A 227 -0.40 3.03 14.08
CA ASN A 227 0.34 4.15 13.52
C ASN A 227 0.79 3.86 12.07
N ILE A 228 1.32 2.67 11.83
CA ILE A 228 1.67 2.18 10.49
C ILE A 228 0.44 2.12 9.59
N TYR A 229 -0.66 1.52 10.07
CA TYR A 229 -1.90 1.42 9.31
C TYR A 229 -2.38 2.80 8.83
N ASN A 230 -2.47 3.75 9.77
CA ASN A 230 -2.95 5.09 9.47
C ASN A 230 -2.06 5.84 8.48
N ASN A 231 -0.74 5.76 8.64
CA ASN A 231 0.19 6.46 7.75
C ASN A 231 0.20 5.86 6.33
N VAL A 232 0.21 4.53 6.22
CA VAL A 232 0.19 3.85 4.92
C VAL A 232 -1.16 4.10 4.23
N CYS A 233 -2.30 3.96 4.91
CA CYS A 233 -3.61 4.21 4.31
C CYS A 233 -3.80 5.64 3.79
N ARG A 234 -3.12 6.65 4.36
CA ARG A 234 -3.15 8.03 3.80
C ARG A 234 -2.50 8.12 2.42
N SER A 235 -1.52 7.26 2.14
CA SER A 235 -0.80 7.23 0.86
C SER A 235 -1.35 6.24 -0.17
N LEU A 236 -2.29 5.38 0.21
CA LEU A 236 -2.91 4.41 -0.69
C LEU A 236 -4.14 4.98 -1.40
N PHE A 237 -4.43 4.48 -2.60
CA PHE A 237 -5.71 4.67 -3.25
C PHE A 237 -6.79 3.88 -2.50
N GLU A 238 -8.02 4.36 -2.58
CA GLU A 238 -9.16 3.78 -1.85
C GLU A 238 -9.35 2.29 -2.18
N LYS A 239 -9.13 1.90 -3.43
CA LYS A 239 -9.20 0.50 -3.91
C LYS A 239 -8.21 -0.44 -3.21
N ASP A 240 -7.08 0.08 -2.69
CA ASP A 240 -5.98 -0.73 -2.15
C ASP A 240 -5.95 -0.76 -0.61
N LYS A 241 -6.82 0.00 0.06
CA LYS A 241 -6.83 0.07 1.54
C LYS A 241 -7.31 -1.21 2.20
N LEU A 242 -8.38 -1.83 1.70
CA LEU A 242 -8.85 -3.13 2.20
C LEU A 242 -7.83 -4.24 1.91
N LEU A 243 -7.20 -4.18 0.73
CA LEU A 243 -6.11 -5.07 0.35
C LEU A 243 -4.98 -5.01 1.37
N PHE A 244 -4.49 -3.81 1.68
CA PHE A 244 -3.44 -3.64 2.68
C PHE A 244 -3.87 -4.18 4.06
N SER A 245 -5.13 -3.96 4.44
CA SER A 245 -5.69 -4.48 5.70
C SER A 245 -5.68 -6.01 5.75
N LEU A 246 -6.01 -6.66 4.62
CA LEU A 246 -5.91 -8.12 4.47
C LEU A 246 -4.45 -8.58 4.53
N LEU A 247 -3.52 -7.94 3.79
CA LEU A 247 -2.10 -8.28 3.83
C LEU A 247 -1.50 -8.17 5.23
N LEU A 248 -1.87 -7.11 5.95
CA LEU A 248 -1.44 -6.88 7.33
C LEU A 248 -1.94 -7.99 8.25
N THR A 249 -3.23 -8.34 8.16
CA THR A 249 -3.85 -9.41 8.95
C THR A 249 -3.17 -10.75 8.68
N VAL A 250 -3.05 -11.12 7.40
CA VAL A 250 -2.45 -12.39 6.99
C VAL A 250 -0.97 -12.45 7.35
N GLY A 251 -0.21 -11.38 7.14
CA GLY A 251 1.21 -11.32 7.49
C GLY A 251 1.46 -11.51 8.99
N ILE A 252 0.69 -10.84 9.84
CA ILE A 252 0.77 -11.00 11.31
C ILE A 252 0.42 -12.44 11.72
N MET A 253 -0.63 -13.02 11.14
CA MET A 253 -1.03 -14.40 11.44
C MET A 253 -0.03 -15.44 10.90
N GLN A 254 0.59 -15.20 9.74
CA GLN A 254 1.67 -16.02 9.20
C GLN A 254 2.88 -16.01 10.13
N GLY A 255 3.25 -14.85 10.68
CA GLY A 255 4.30 -14.73 11.70
C GLY A 255 4.03 -15.54 12.96
N LYS A 256 2.75 -15.76 13.30
CA LYS A 256 2.30 -16.60 14.41
C LYS A 256 2.11 -18.08 14.05
N GLY A 257 2.34 -18.47 12.79
CA GLY A 257 2.10 -19.83 12.29
C GLY A 257 0.62 -20.24 12.25
N GLN A 258 -0.30 -19.27 12.16
CA GLN A 258 -1.75 -19.50 12.20
C GLN A 258 -2.41 -19.59 10.81
N ILE A 259 -1.63 -19.42 9.74
CA ILE A 259 -2.11 -19.48 8.36
C ILE A 259 -1.64 -20.77 7.68
N ASN A 260 -2.57 -21.44 7.01
CA ASN A 260 -2.25 -22.55 6.13
C ASN A 260 -2.02 -22.03 4.70
N ASP A 261 -0.78 -22.14 4.21
CA ASP A 261 -0.39 -21.63 2.90
C ASP A 261 -1.14 -22.27 1.73
N LEU A 262 -1.60 -23.52 1.85
CA LEU A 262 -2.39 -24.18 0.80
C LEU A 262 -3.78 -23.56 0.68
N ILE A 263 -4.44 -23.33 1.82
CA ILE A 263 -5.77 -22.68 1.88
C ILE A 263 -5.64 -21.24 1.40
N TRP A 264 -4.60 -20.54 1.83
CA TRP A 264 -4.34 -19.16 1.39
C TRP A 264 -4.16 -19.05 -0.12
N ARG A 265 -3.31 -19.89 -0.72
CA ARG A 265 -3.12 -19.92 -2.18
C ARG A 265 -4.39 -20.28 -2.93
N PHE A 266 -5.17 -21.23 -2.40
CA PHE A 266 -6.45 -21.58 -3.01
C PHE A 266 -7.44 -20.41 -2.95
N LEU A 267 -7.53 -19.69 -1.83
CA LEU A 267 -8.40 -18.52 -1.70
C LEU A 267 -8.06 -17.46 -2.77
N LEU A 268 -6.77 -17.26 -3.07
CA LEU A 268 -6.33 -16.28 -4.06
C LEU A 268 -6.53 -16.72 -5.51
N THR A 269 -6.31 -18.02 -5.81
CA THR A 269 -6.22 -18.50 -7.21
C THR A 269 -7.39 -19.39 -7.65
N GLY A 270 -8.11 -20.00 -6.70
CA GLY A 270 -9.05 -21.10 -6.95
C GLY A 270 -8.38 -22.42 -7.32
N GLY A 271 -7.05 -22.49 -7.24
CA GLY A 271 -6.25 -23.63 -7.70
C GLY A 271 -6.06 -23.68 -9.22
N ILE A 272 -4.97 -24.31 -9.66
CA ILE A 272 -4.67 -24.50 -11.08
C ILE A 272 -5.62 -25.57 -11.64
N ALA A 273 -6.25 -25.30 -12.79
CA ALA A 273 -7.18 -26.21 -13.44
C ALA A 273 -6.43 -27.46 -13.94
N LEU A 274 -6.71 -28.60 -13.33
CA LEU A 274 -6.55 -29.92 -13.93
C LEU A 274 -7.95 -30.40 -14.30
N ASP A 275 -8.05 -31.26 -15.31
CA ASP A 275 -9.32 -31.87 -15.72
C ASP A 275 -10.07 -32.42 -14.49
N ASN A 276 -11.34 -32.01 -14.34
CA ASN A 276 -12.18 -32.44 -13.21
C ASN A 276 -12.85 -33.77 -13.56
N PRO A 277 -12.49 -34.90 -12.93
CA PRO A 277 -13.09 -36.19 -13.24
C PRO A 277 -14.51 -36.35 -12.66
N HIS A 278 -14.97 -35.41 -11.82
CA HIS A 278 -16.28 -35.46 -11.18
C HIS A 278 -17.26 -34.53 -11.90
N PRO A 279 -18.34 -35.06 -12.52
CA PRO A 279 -19.33 -34.24 -13.21
C PRO A 279 -20.07 -33.34 -12.22
N ASN A 280 -20.51 -32.18 -12.71
CA ASN A 280 -21.27 -31.22 -11.91
C ASN A 280 -22.64 -31.80 -11.52
N PRO A 281 -22.95 -31.94 -10.22
CA PRO A 281 -24.20 -32.51 -9.76
C PRO A 281 -25.39 -31.56 -9.94
N ALA A 282 -25.14 -30.26 -10.13
CA ALA A 282 -26.16 -29.22 -10.12
C ALA A 282 -25.97 -28.15 -11.22
N PRO A 283 -25.97 -28.54 -12.51
CA PRO A 283 -25.71 -27.63 -13.63
C PRO A 283 -26.76 -26.52 -13.81
N GLU A 284 -27.92 -26.64 -13.17
CA GLU A 284 -28.99 -25.63 -13.23
C GLU A 284 -28.64 -24.32 -12.51
N TRP A 285 -27.79 -24.37 -11.48
CA TRP A 285 -27.47 -23.20 -10.64
C TRP A 285 -25.98 -23.10 -10.27
N LEU A 286 -25.22 -24.20 -10.32
CA LEU A 286 -23.79 -24.18 -10.08
C LEU A 286 -23.03 -24.25 -11.42
N SER A 287 -22.15 -23.29 -11.67
CA SER A 287 -21.31 -23.33 -12.88
C SER A 287 -20.25 -24.43 -12.80
N ASP A 288 -19.83 -24.98 -13.94
CA ASP A 288 -18.77 -26.01 -13.97
C ASP A 288 -17.43 -25.48 -13.43
N LYS A 289 -17.17 -24.18 -13.57
CA LYS A 289 -16.02 -23.51 -12.97
C LYS A 289 -16.09 -23.57 -11.44
N ALA A 290 -17.22 -23.16 -10.86
CA ALA A 290 -17.46 -23.19 -9.42
C ALA A 290 -17.39 -24.63 -8.87
N TRP A 291 -18.01 -25.59 -9.57
CA TRP A 291 -17.93 -27.00 -9.20
C TRP A 291 -16.50 -27.53 -9.21
N SER A 292 -15.71 -27.20 -10.23
CA SER A 292 -14.31 -27.58 -10.30
C SER A 292 -13.47 -26.99 -9.16
N GLU A 293 -13.82 -25.79 -8.68
CA GLU A 293 -13.23 -25.21 -7.48
C GLU A 293 -13.63 -25.96 -6.21
N VAL A 294 -14.90 -26.36 -6.06
CA VAL A 294 -15.36 -27.20 -4.93
C VAL A 294 -14.58 -28.53 -4.86
N VAL A 295 -14.42 -29.21 -6.00
CA VAL A 295 -13.67 -30.48 -6.08
C VAL A 295 -12.20 -30.26 -5.69
N ARG A 296 -11.58 -29.17 -6.13
CA ARG A 296 -10.20 -28.83 -5.73
C ARG A 296 -10.11 -28.45 -4.25
N ALA A 297 -11.08 -27.71 -3.73
CA ALA A 297 -11.15 -27.33 -2.32
C ALA A 297 -11.22 -28.56 -1.41
N SER A 298 -11.89 -29.64 -1.85
CA SER A 298 -11.98 -30.90 -1.08
C SER A 298 -10.62 -31.57 -0.84
N LYS A 299 -9.55 -31.17 -1.56
CA LYS A 299 -8.19 -31.67 -1.33
C LYS A 299 -7.41 -30.86 -0.28
N LEU A 300 -7.99 -29.77 0.24
CA LEU A 300 -7.32 -28.91 1.20
C LEU A 300 -7.49 -29.43 2.63
N PRO A 301 -6.52 -29.14 3.51
CA PRO A 301 -6.63 -29.46 4.93
C PRO A 301 -7.89 -28.85 5.55
N SER A 302 -8.66 -29.65 6.30
CA SER A 302 -9.92 -29.26 6.95
C SER A 302 -11.14 -29.17 6.01
N LEU A 303 -10.96 -29.40 4.71
CA LEU A 303 -12.03 -29.39 3.71
C LEU A 303 -12.26 -30.77 3.07
N GLU A 304 -11.68 -31.83 3.64
CA GLU A 304 -11.80 -33.19 3.11
C GLU A 304 -13.27 -33.67 3.14
N GLY A 305 -13.75 -34.13 1.99
CA GLY A 305 -15.13 -34.60 1.82
C GLY A 305 -16.13 -33.52 1.39
N LEU A 306 -15.67 -32.31 1.02
CA LEU A 306 -16.54 -31.19 0.65
C LEU A 306 -17.38 -31.49 -0.60
N PHE A 307 -16.76 -31.99 -1.67
CA PHE A 307 -17.53 -32.22 -2.90
C PHE A 307 -18.52 -33.38 -2.72
N GLU A 308 -18.17 -34.40 -1.94
CA GLU A 308 -19.05 -35.52 -1.61
C GLU A 308 -20.29 -35.03 -0.86
N ASP A 309 -20.09 -34.18 0.16
CA ASP A 309 -21.20 -33.59 0.92
C ASP A 309 -22.08 -32.68 0.06
N VAL A 310 -21.51 -31.91 -0.87
CA VAL A 310 -22.27 -31.08 -1.80
C VAL A 310 -23.13 -31.93 -2.74
N CYS A 311 -22.63 -33.08 -3.21
CA CYS A 311 -23.39 -34.03 -4.00
C CYS A 311 -24.57 -34.63 -3.20
N GLU A 312 -24.37 -34.95 -1.92
CA GLU A 312 -25.39 -35.55 -1.06
C GLU A 312 -26.45 -34.54 -0.59
N ASN A 313 -26.03 -33.30 -0.27
CA ASN A 313 -26.85 -32.27 0.38
C ASN A 313 -27.11 -31.04 -0.50
N MET A 314 -27.34 -31.23 -1.80
CA MET A 314 -27.51 -30.15 -2.79
C MET A 314 -28.56 -29.10 -2.41
N ALA A 315 -29.68 -29.53 -1.82
CA ALA A 315 -30.78 -28.62 -1.47
C ALA A 315 -30.39 -27.63 -0.38
N GLU A 316 -29.56 -28.04 0.59
CA GLU A 316 -29.08 -27.16 1.67
C GLU A 316 -28.02 -26.19 1.14
N TRP A 317 -27.10 -26.66 0.30
CA TRP A 317 -26.11 -25.80 -0.36
C TRP A 317 -26.74 -24.78 -1.30
N LYS A 318 -27.86 -25.13 -1.95
CA LYS A 318 -28.63 -24.18 -2.75
C LYS A 318 -29.21 -23.05 -1.91
N GLN A 319 -29.62 -23.29 -0.65
CA GLN A 319 -30.08 -22.22 0.23
C GLN A 319 -28.98 -21.21 0.54
N VAL A 320 -27.75 -21.70 0.77
CA VAL A 320 -26.57 -20.82 0.93
C VAL A 320 -26.28 -20.06 -0.36
N TYR A 321 -26.34 -20.73 -1.51
CA TYR A 321 -26.11 -20.10 -2.81
C TYR A 321 -27.13 -19.00 -3.13
N ASP A 322 -28.41 -19.23 -2.86
CA ASP A 322 -29.52 -18.30 -3.14
C ASP A 322 -29.63 -17.17 -2.09
N SER A 323 -28.96 -17.27 -0.92
CA SER A 323 -29.01 -16.24 0.13
C SER A 323 -28.41 -14.91 -0.34
N SER A 324 -28.99 -13.79 0.10
CA SER A 324 -28.40 -12.47 -0.14
C SER A 324 -27.14 -12.21 0.70
N ARG A 325 -27.00 -12.93 1.82
CA ARG A 325 -25.88 -12.79 2.78
C ARG A 325 -25.24 -14.14 3.11
N PRO A 326 -24.70 -14.87 2.11
CA PRO A 326 -24.12 -16.20 2.28
C PRO A 326 -22.94 -16.26 3.24
N HIS A 327 -22.27 -15.13 3.50
CA HIS A 327 -21.18 -15.03 4.47
C HIS A 327 -21.67 -15.09 5.93
N GLU A 328 -22.93 -14.72 6.20
CA GLU A 328 -23.58 -14.80 7.51
C GLU A 328 -24.32 -16.13 7.73
N GLU A 329 -24.59 -16.90 6.68
CA GLU A 329 -25.35 -18.17 6.74
C GLU A 329 -24.57 -19.30 7.44
N CYS A 330 -25.29 -20.17 8.15
CA CYS A 330 -24.71 -21.41 8.66
C CYS A 330 -24.52 -22.42 7.52
N PHE A 331 -23.30 -22.93 7.34
CA PHE A 331 -23.05 -23.94 6.30
C PHE A 331 -23.62 -25.31 6.71
N PRO A 332 -24.08 -26.12 5.73
CA PRO A 332 -24.64 -27.45 5.96
C PRO A 332 -23.73 -28.41 6.75
N GLY A 333 -24.33 -29.43 7.36
CA GLY A 333 -23.62 -30.58 7.90
C GLY A 333 -22.49 -30.22 8.88
N LYS A 334 -21.28 -30.75 8.65
CA LYS A 334 -20.10 -30.48 9.50
C LYS A 334 -19.43 -29.13 9.23
N TRP A 335 -19.85 -28.41 8.19
CA TRP A 335 -19.17 -27.20 7.72
C TRP A 335 -19.54 -25.94 8.51
N HIS A 336 -20.58 -25.99 9.35
CA HIS A 336 -20.96 -24.92 10.25
C HIS A 336 -19.85 -24.53 11.24
N THR A 337 -18.90 -25.43 11.54
CA THR A 337 -17.77 -25.15 12.44
C THR A 337 -16.60 -24.46 11.75
N LEU A 338 -16.63 -24.30 10.42
CA LEU A 338 -15.55 -23.64 9.69
C LEU A 338 -15.49 -22.16 10.05
N VAL A 339 -14.28 -21.67 10.31
CA VAL A 339 -13.98 -20.26 10.59
C VAL A 339 -12.81 -19.78 9.74
N GLY A 340 -12.62 -18.46 9.67
CA GLY A 340 -11.48 -17.83 9.00
C GLY A 340 -11.33 -18.22 7.52
N MET A 341 -10.09 -18.50 7.10
CA MET A 341 -9.76 -18.74 5.69
C MET A 341 -10.43 -19.98 5.08
N ALA A 342 -10.62 -21.05 5.85
CA ALA A 342 -11.26 -22.26 5.35
C ALA A 342 -12.73 -21.99 5.00
N ARG A 343 -13.44 -21.22 5.85
CA ARG A 343 -14.81 -20.76 5.58
C ARG A 343 -14.86 -19.86 4.34
N MET A 344 -13.93 -18.91 4.22
CA MET A 344 -13.84 -18.04 3.04
C MET A 344 -13.53 -18.81 1.75
N ALA A 345 -12.72 -19.87 1.81
CA ALA A 345 -12.41 -20.72 0.66
C ALA A 345 -13.66 -21.44 0.13
N VAL A 346 -14.51 -21.95 1.03
CA VAL A 346 -15.80 -22.54 0.67
C VAL A 346 -16.73 -21.47 0.08
N LEU A 347 -16.87 -20.31 0.75
CA LEU A 347 -17.71 -19.21 0.27
C LEU A 347 -17.32 -18.78 -1.15
N ARG A 348 -16.00 -18.66 -1.41
CA ARG A 348 -15.47 -18.29 -2.73
C ARG A 348 -15.93 -19.25 -3.83
N CYS A 349 -16.07 -20.55 -3.54
CA CYS A 349 -16.49 -21.52 -4.55
C CYS A 349 -17.95 -21.31 -4.99
N PHE A 350 -18.83 -20.89 -4.06
CA PHE A 350 -20.27 -20.73 -4.34
C PHE A 350 -20.66 -19.30 -4.69
N ARG A 351 -20.18 -18.33 -3.91
CA ARG A 351 -20.56 -16.92 -3.94
C ARG A 351 -19.32 -16.03 -3.84
N PRO A 352 -18.44 -16.04 -4.87
CA PRO A 352 -17.24 -15.21 -4.89
C PRO A 352 -17.57 -13.71 -4.78
N ASP A 353 -18.74 -13.28 -5.23
CA ASP A 353 -19.23 -11.91 -5.07
C ASP A 353 -19.33 -11.48 -3.61
N LYS A 354 -19.55 -12.39 -2.65
CA LYS A 354 -19.65 -12.03 -1.22
C LYS A 354 -18.36 -12.27 -0.45
N LEU A 355 -17.23 -12.36 -1.13
CA LEU A 355 -15.94 -12.54 -0.47
C LEU A 355 -15.46 -11.25 0.25
N ILE A 356 -15.76 -10.06 -0.28
CA ILE A 356 -15.36 -8.79 0.34
C ILE A 356 -15.93 -8.63 1.77
N PRO A 357 -17.24 -8.79 2.03
CA PRO A 357 -17.78 -8.80 3.39
C PRO A 357 -17.13 -9.85 4.29
N ALA A 358 -16.86 -11.05 3.77
CA ALA A 358 -16.22 -12.12 4.53
C ALA A 358 -14.77 -11.76 4.91
N VAL A 359 -14.03 -11.10 4.01
CA VAL A 359 -12.69 -10.55 4.29
C VAL A 359 -12.75 -9.46 5.37
N GLN A 360 -13.72 -8.56 5.30
CA GLN A 360 -13.91 -7.53 6.33
C GLN A 360 -14.21 -8.16 7.69
N GLN A 361 -15.09 -9.15 7.75
CA GLN A 361 -15.38 -9.89 8.98
C GLN A 361 -14.13 -10.59 9.51
N PHE A 362 -13.37 -11.25 8.64
CA PHE A 362 -12.10 -11.90 9.00
C PHE A 362 -11.09 -10.91 9.61
N ILE A 363 -10.97 -9.70 9.04
CA ILE A 363 -10.10 -8.65 9.60
C ILE A 363 -10.62 -8.18 10.96
N VAL A 364 -11.93 -7.97 11.11
CA VAL A 364 -12.54 -7.52 12.37
C VAL A 364 -12.34 -8.55 13.49
N GLU A 365 -12.49 -9.84 13.19
CA GLU A 365 -12.30 -10.92 14.17
C GLU A 365 -10.86 -11.05 14.66
N ASN A 366 -9.87 -10.71 13.83
CA ASN A 366 -8.44 -10.90 14.15
C ASN A 366 -7.71 -9.63 14.58
N MET A 367 -8.09 -8.47 14.05
CA MET A 367 -7.43 -7.17 14.31
C MET A 367 -8.38 -6.09 14.86
N GLY A 368 -9.69 -6.23 14.65
CA GLY A 368 -10.69 -5.27 15.09
C GLY A 368 -11.18 -4.31 14.00
N ARG A 369 -12.22 -3.54 14.34
CA ARG A 369 -12.97 -2.70 13.40
C ARG A 369 -12.18 -1.52 12.81
N THR A 370 -11.19 -1.02 13.53
CA THR A 370 -10.33 0.09 13.10
C THR A 370 -9.64 -0.18 11.76
N TYR A 371 -9.37 -1.44 11.42
CA TYR A 371 -8.65 -1.82 10.21
C TYR A 371 -9.52 -1.95 8.95
N ILE A 372 -10.84 -1.74 9.06
CA ILE A 372 -11.75 -1.66 7.90
C ILE A 372 -12.34 -0.25 7.72
N GLU A 373 -11.99 0.69 8.61
CA GLU A 373 -12.45 2.07 8.60
C GLU A 373 -11.21 2.98 8.42
N PRO A 374 -10.74 3.18 7.17
CA PRO A 374 -9.53 3.95 6.93
C PRO A 374 -9.66 5.41 7.39
N PRO A 375 -8.56 6.04 7.83
CA PRO A 375 -8.59 7.43 8.26
C PRO A 375 -8.99 8.37 7.11
N THR A 376 -9.72 9.43 7.44
CA THR A 376 -10.05 10.50 6.50
C THR A 376 -8.79 11.27 6.09
N PHE A 377 -8.79 11.83 4.88
CA PHE A 377 -7.72 12.72 4.42
C PHE A 377 -7.53 13.91 5.39
N ASP A 378 -6.28 14.15 5.81
CA ASP A 378 -5.91 15.19 6.77
C ASP A 378 -4.58 15.83 6.35
N LEU A 379 -4.66 16.99 5.69
CA LEU A 379 -3.50 17.71 5.19
C LEU A 379 -2.62 18.25 6.32
N VAL A 380 -3.22 18.61 7.45
CA VAL A 380 -2.51 19.18 8.61
C VAL A 380 -1.59 18.12 9.23
N LYS A 381 -2.11 16.90 9.43
CA LYS A 381 -1.30 15.78 9.93
C LYS A 381 -0.20 15.40 8.94
N SER A 382 -0.53 15.38 7.65
CA SER A 382 0.46 15.03 6.62
C SER A 382 1.60 16.06 6.57
N TYR A 383 1.29 17.33 6.81
CA TYR A 383 2.29 18.39 6.96
C TYR A 383 3.12 18.26 8.25
N SER A 384 2.51 17.90 9.38
CA SER A 384 3.24 17.71 10.65
C SER A 384 4.20 16.52 10.61
N ASP A 385 3.90 15.52 9.78
CA ASP A 385 4.75 14.35 9.56
C ASP A 385 5.95 14.64 8.63
N SER A 386 6.02 15.87 8.07
CA SER A 386 7.04 16.31 7.13
C SER A 386 8.08 17.26 7.76
N ASN A 387 9.22 17.42 7.08
CA ASN A 387 10.25 18.38 7.44
C ASN A 387 10.75 19.14 6.18
N CYS A 388 11.76 19.99 6.32
CA CYS A 388 12.28 20.79 5.21
C CYS A 388 12.99 19.97 4.11
N CYS A 389 13.46 18.77 4.42
CA CYS A 389 14.12 17.86 3.47
C CYS A 389 13.19 16.77 2.92
N SER A 390 12.02 16.54 3.54
CA SER A 390 11.05 15.54 3.12
C SER A 390 9.96 16.17 2.23
N PRO A 391 9.94 15.87 0.92
CA PRO A 391 8.91 16.39 0.02
C PRO A 391 7.53 15.86 0.39
N LEU A 392 6.50 16.67 0.14
CA LEU A 392 5.09 16.27 0.27
C LEU A 392 4.53 15.96 -1.12
N ILE A 393 3.96 14.78 -1.31
CA ILE A 393 3.62 14.25 -2.63
C ILE A 393 2.12 13.91 -2.67
N PHE A 394 1.38 14.64 -3.49
CA PHE A 394 0.02 14.28 -3.86
C PHE A 394 0.05 13.28 -5.01
N ILE A 395 -0.38 12.06 -4.74
CA ILE A 395 -0.65 11.06 -5.76
C ILE A 395 -2.09 11.28 -6.21
N LEU A 396 -2.24 11.73 -7.47
CA LEU A 396 -3.51 12.17 -8.02
C LEU A 396 -4.30 10.99 -8.57
N SER A 397 -5.61 11.05 -8.38
CA SER A 397 -6.57 10.25 -9.15
C SER A 397 -7.14 11.11 -10.27
N PRO A 398 -7.54 10.51 -11.41
CA PRO A 398 -8.12 11.24 -12.53
C PRO A 398 -9.24 12.20 -12.07
N GLY A 399 -9.15 13.45 -12.53
CA GLY A 399 -10.16 14.50 -12.27
C GLY A 399 -10.07 15.21 -10.93
N LEU A 400 -9.09 14.87 -10.07
CA LEU A 400 -8.89 15.50 -8.77
C LEU A 400 -7.62 16.36 -8.74
N ASP A 401 -7.78 17.64 -8.39
CA ASP A 401 -6.68 18.58 -8.20
C ASP A 401 -6.67 19.09 -6.74
N PRO A 402 -5.64 18.77 -5.93
CA PRO A 402 -5.52 19.22 -4.55
C PRO A 402 -5.02 20.66 -4.42
N THR A 403 -4.65 21.33 -5.53
CA THR A 403 -4.01 22.65 -5.51
C THR A 403 -4.83 23.69 -4.73
N ALA A 404 -6.16 23.72 -4.92
CA ALA A 404 -7.01 24.66 -4.19
C ALA A 404 -7.00 24.42 -2.67
N VAL A 405 -6.98 23.15 -2.25
CA VAL A 405 -6.90 22.77 -0.83
C VAL A 405 -5.52 23.14 -0.26
N LEU A 406 -4.46 22.89 -1.02
CA LEU A 406 -3.09 23.22 -0.65
C LEU A 406 -2.88 24.73 -0.49
N LEU A 407 -3.39 25.55 -1.43
CA LEU A 407 -3.25 27.00 -1.36
C LEU A 407 -4.03 27.59 -0.18
N LYS A 408 -5.25 27.11 0.08
CA LYS A 408 -6.01 27.49 1.28
C LYS A 408 -5.21 27.14 2.55
N PHE A 409 -4.68 25.92 2.63
CA PHE A 409 -3.86 25.51 3.77
C PHE A 409 -2.60 26.38 3.92
N ALA A 410 -1.94 26.75 2.82
CA ALA A 410 -0.81 27.67 2.85
C ALA A 410 -1.20 29.04 3.43
N GLU A 411 -2.38 29.57 3.09
CA GLU A 411 -2.91 30.79 3.70
C GLU A 411 -3.14 30.61 5.21
N ASP A 412 -3.77 29.50 5.62
CA ASP A 412 -4.07 29.19 7.02
C ASP A 412 -2.80 29.13 7.90
N VAL A 413 -1.66 28.71 7.33
CA VAL A 413 -0.36 28.65 8.03
C VAL A 413 0.57 29.83 7.74
N ASN A 414 0.06 30.95 7.20
CA ASN A 414 0.82 32.18 6.88
C ASN A 414 1.93 32.01 5.84
N MET A 415 1.78 31.02 4.95
CA MET A 415 2.63 30.76 3.79
C MET A 415 1.95 31.06 2.45
N GLY A 416 0.74 31.64 2.47
CA GLY A 416 0.01 32.05 1.27
C GLY A 416 0.66 33.20 0.49
N GLY A 417 0.05 33.56 -0.64
CA GLY A 417 0.49 34.67 -1.48
C GLY A 417 1.89 34.45 -2.09
N SER A 418 2.77 35.44 -1.98
CA SER A 418 4.11 35.40 -2.60
C SER A 418 5.08 34.39 -1.97
N LYS A 419 4.73 33.83 -0.81
CA LYS A 419 5.54 32.81 -0.10
C LYS A 419 5.29 31.38 -0.58
N THR A 420 4.31 31.17 -1.46
CA THR A 420 4.09 29.88 -2.12
C THR A 420 4.12 30.09 -3.63
N GLN A 421 5.05 29.44 -4.31
CA GLN A 421 5.18 29.52 -5.77
C GLN A 421 4.82 28.19 -6.41
N ALA A 422 3.81 28.20 -7.28
CA ALA A 422 3.38 27.03 -8.03
C ALA A 422 3.94 27.05 -9.46
N VAL A 423 4.46 25.91 -9.92
CA VAL A 423 5.03 25.70 -11.25
C VAL A 423 4.42 24.42 -11.83
N SER A 424 3.69 24.54 -12.92
CA SER A 424 3.25 23.38 -13.70
C SER A 424 4.40 22.85 -14.55
N LEU A 425 4.85 21.61 -14.27
CA LEU A 425 5.92 20.97 -15.01
C LEU A 425 5.43 20.51 -16.38
N GLY A 426 6.18 20.90 -17.40
CA GLY A 426 5.97 20.55 -18.80
C GLY A 426 7.28 20.76 -19.57
N GLN A 427 7.21 20.74 -20.90
CA GLN A 427 8.40 20.91 -21.72
C GLN A 427 9.11 22.25 -21.43
N GLY A 428 10.38 22.18 -21.03
CA GLY A 428 11.22 23.36 -20.76
C GLY A 428 11.07 24.01 -19.38
N GLN A 429 10.19 23.52 -18.49
CA GLN A 429 9.95 24.13 -17.18
C GLN A 429 10.96 23.70 -16.09
N GLY A 430 11.73 22.64 -16.31
CA GLY A 430 12.69 22.11 -15.33
C GLY A 430 13.70 23.13 -14.80
N PRO A 431 14.39 23.91 -15.65
CA PRO A 431 15.34 24.93 -15.19
C PRO A 431 14.69 26.05 -14.35
N VAL A 432 13.44 26.42 -14.67
CA VAL A 432 12.68 27.42 -13.91
C VAL A 432 12.34 26.88 -12.53
N ALA A 433 11.87 25.63 -12.46
CA ALA A 433 11.61 24.94 -11.20
C ALA A 433 12.87 24.86 -10.32
N ALA A 434 14.02 24.50 -10.89
CA ALA A 434 15.29 24.45 -10.15
C ALA A 434 15.70 25.82 -9.58
N SER A 435 15.53 26.90 -10.35
CA SER A 435 15.81 28.27 -9.90
C SER A 435 14.91 28.69 -8.73
N ILE A 436 13.62 28.38 -8.82
CA ILE A 436 12.64 28.69 -7.76
C ILE A 436 12.94 27.90 -6.50
N ILE A 437 13.28 26.60 -6.61
CA ILE A 437 13.71 25.78 -5.47
C ILE A 437 14.92 26.42 -4.80
N ASN A 438 15.99 26.72 -5.53
CA ASN A 438 17.20 27.31 -4.96
C ASN A 438 16.94 28.63 -4.22
N SER A 439 16.08 29.49 -4.75
CA SER A 439 15.65 30.72 -4.06
C SER A 439 14.87 30.41 -2.78
N ALA A 440 13.94 29.45 -2.84
CA ALA A 440 13.10 29.07 -1.72
C ALA A 440 13.87 28.40 -0.57
N LEU A 441 14.97 27.68 -0.86
CA LEU A 441 15.82 27.05 0.16
C LEU A 441 16.39 28.07 1.15
N SER A 442 16.79 29.25 0.66
CA SER A 442 17.32 30.33 1.52
C SER A 442 16.22 31.15 2.17
N ASN A 443 15.10 31.34 1.48
CA ASN A 443 14.01 32.22 1.93
C ASN A 443 12.99 31.54 2.84
N GLY A 444 12.99 30.21 2.95
CA GLY A 444 12.02 29.47 3.76
C GLY A 444 10.61 29.44 3.17
N THR A 445 10.48 29.62 1.86
CA THR A 445 9.19 29.67 1.16
C THR A 445 8.80 28.30 0.59
N TRP A 446 7.55 28.13 0.18
CA TRP A 446 7.07 26.87 -0.39
C TRP A 446 7.13 26.86 -1.92
N VAL A 447 7.41 25.69 -2.47
CA VAL A 447 7.38 25.44 -3.91
C VAL A 447 6.42 24.30 -4.20
N VAL A 448 5.50 24.52 -5.15
CA VAL A 448 4.53 23.52 -5.61
C VAL A 448 4.86 23.16 -7.05
N LEU A 449 5.35 21.94 -7.29
CA LEU A 449 5.56 21.42 -8.63
C LEU A 449 4.36 20.57 -9.03
N GLN A 450 3.62 21.02 -10.03
CA GLN A 450 2.44 20.31 -10.51
C GLN A 450 2.78 19.43 -11.70
N ASN A 451 2.03 18.33 -11.86
CA ASN A 451 2.10 17.44 -13.02
C ASN A 451 3.49 16.80 -13.26
N CYS A 452 4.17 16.35 -12.19
CA CYS A 452 5.52 15.79 -12.27
C CYS A 452 5.64 14.62 -13.27
N HIS A 453 4.61 13.77 -13.38
CA HIS A 453 4.52 12.69 -14.37
C HIS A 453 4.71 13.14 -15.83
N LEU A 454 4.46 14.41 -16.17
CA LEU A 454 4.67 14.93 -17.54
C LEU A 454 6.13 15.28 -17.83
N ALA A 455 6.97 15.43 -16.80
CA ALA A 455 8.37 15.86 -16.92
C ALA A 455 9.36 14.73 -16.66
N THR A 456 9.12 13.54 -17.24
CA THR A 456 9.94 12.33 -17.00
C THR A 456 11.44 12.52 -17.29
N SER A 457 11.80 13.35 -18.26
CA SER A 457 13.21 13.64 -18.61
C SER A 457 13.94 14.49 -17.56
N TRP A 458 13.20 15.25 -16.75
CA TRP A 458 13.77 16.11 -15.71
C TRP A 458 13.76 15.45 -14.31
N MET A 459 13.01 14.36 -14.13
CA MET A 459 12.94 13.61 -12.87
C MET A 459 14.33 13.22 -12.30
N PRO A 460 15.32 12.77 -13.09
CA PRO A 460 16.66 12.50 -12.55
C PRO A 460 17.38 13.74 -12.02
N THR A 461 17.07 14.93 -12.56
CA THR A 461 17.62 16.20 -12.04
C THR A 461 16.91 16.59 -10.75
N LEU A 462 15.58 16.42 -10.67
CA LEU A 462 14.83 16.65 -9.44
C LEU A 462 15.30 15.73 -8.30
N GLU A 463 15.57 14.47 -8.60
CA GLU A 463 16.17 13.49 -7.67
C GLU A 463 17.50 14.02 -7.10
N LYS A 464 18.44 14.42 -7.96
CA LYS A 464 19.71 15.02 -7.53
C LYS A 464 19.52 16.28 -6.69
N ILE A 465 18.56 17.14 -7.02
CA ILE A 465 18.26 18.33 -6.21
C ILE A 465 17.85 17.91 -4.81
N CYS A 466 16.93 16.94 -4.68
CA CYS A 466 16.43 16.47 -3.39
C CYS A 466 17.52 15.79 -2.56
N GLU A 467 18.45 15.05 -3.19
CA GLU A 467 19.51 14.31 -2.48
C GLU A 467 20.74 15.17 -2.14
N GLU A 468 21.19 16.02 -3.06
CA GLU A 468 22.48 16.74 -2.93
C GLU A 468 22.34 18.20 -2.50
N VAL A 469 21.20 18.83 -2.81
CA VAL A 469 21.00 20.28 -2.59
C VAL A 469 20.13 20.55 -1.37
N ILE A 470 19.03 19.81 -1.21
CA ILE A 470 18.10 19.96 -0.09
C ILE A 470 18.62 19.20 1.14
N THR A 471 19.69 19.70 1.74
CA THR A 471 20.28 19.11 2.96
C THR A 471 19.91 19.91 4.21
N PRO A 472 19.84 19.27 5.40
CA PRO A 472 19.45 19.95 6.64
C PRO A 472 20.31 21.17 6.98
N GLU A 473 21.59 21.18 6.60
CA GLU A 473 22.54 22.25 6.90
C GLU A 473 22.37 23.47 6.00
N LYS A 474 21.81 23.29 4.81
CA LYS A 474 21.69 24.33 3.77
C LYS A 474 20.26 24.80 3.52
N THR A 475 19.28 24.19 4.19
CA THR A 475 17.86 24.40 3.93
C THR A 475 17.18 25.10 5.09
N HIS A 476 16.43 26.16 4.82
CA HIS A 476 15.64 26.85 5.84
C HIS A 476 14.57 25.91 6.45
N PRO A 477 14.35 25.90 7.78
CA PRO A 477 13.41 24.99 8.44
C PRO A 477 11.95 25.06 7.94
N ASP A 478 11.50 26.25 7.53
CA ASP A 478 10.13 26.47 7.03
C ASP A 478 9.92 26.08 5.56
N PHE A 479 11.00 25.85 4.80
CA PHE A 479 10.92 25.46 3.40
C PHE A 479 10.14 24.15 3.26
N ARG A 480 9.28 24.06 2.23
CA ARG A 480 8.61 22.81 1.85
C ARG A 480 8.52 22.70 0.34
N LEU A 481 8.77 21.48 -0.14
CA LEU A 481 8.58 21.09 -1.52
C LEU A 481 7.31 20.22 -1.63
N TRP A 482 6.35 20.70 -2.42
CA TRP A 482 5.10 20.00 -2.72
C TRP A 482 5.14 19.51 -4.16
N LEU A 483 4.79 18.25 -4.39
CA LEU A 483 4.79 17.60 -5.70
C LEU A 483 3.38 17.06 -5.98
N THR A 484 2.85 17.27 -7.18
CA THR A 484 1.61 16.62 -7.63
C THR A 484 1.88 15.75 -8.86
N SER A 485 1.41 14.51 -8.84
CA SER A 485 1.65 13.57 -9.93
C SER A 485 0.58 12.49 -10.01
N TYR A 486 0.21 12.08 -11.23
CA TYR A 486 -0.38 10.77 -11.43
C TYR A 486 0.67 9.67 -11.17
N PRO A 487 0.22 8.44 -10.85
CA PRO A 487 1.03 7.23 -10.89
C PRO A 487 1.99 7.18 -12.07
N CYS A 488 3.28 6.96 -11.78
CA CYS A 488 4.32 6.90 -12.80
C CYS A 488 5.50 6.05 -12.34
N GLU A 489 5.82 5.01 -13.12
CA GLU A 489 6.97 4.12 -12.88
C GLU A 489 8.32 4.83 -12.94
N LYS A 490 8.39 5.95 -13.68
CA LYS A 490 9.62 6.75 -13.84
C LYS A 490 9.79 7.80 -12.75
N PHE A 491 8.88 7.87 -11.80
CA PHE A 491 9.01 8.80 -10.68
C PHE A 491 10.18 8.34 -9.79
N PRO A 492 11.08 9.25 -9.35
CA PRO A 492 12.27 8.85 -8.60
C PRO A 492 11.94 8.14 -7.30
N VAL A 493 12.49 6.93 -7.14
CA VAL A 493 12.25 6.07 -5.97
C VAL A 493 12.74 6.73 -4.69
N SER A 494 13.89 7.41 -4.73
CA SER A 494 14.48 8.17 -3.61
C SER A 494 13.50 9.21 -3.04
N ILE A 495 12.86 9.99 -3.92
CA ILE A 495 11.87 11.00 -3.56
C ILE A 495 10.64 10.35 -2.91
N LEU A 496 10.16 9.22 -3.47
CA LEU A 496 9.01 8.50 -2.89
C LEU A 496 9.34 7.89 -1.52
N GLN A 497 10.53 7.32 -1.36
CA GLN A 497 10.96 6.68 -0.13
C GLN A 497 11.15 7.70 1.02
N ASN A 498 11.60 8.91 0.71
CA ASN A 498 11.86 9.98 1.69
C ASN A 498 10.72 10.99 1.85
N GLY A 499 9.78 11.02 0.90
CA GLY A 499 8.64 11.93 0.90
C GLY A 499 7.43 11.41 1.68
N VAL A 500 6.58 12.35 2.10
CA VAL A 500 5.26 12.08 2.68
C VAL A 500 4.25 12.02 1.55
N LYS A 501 3.64 10.86 1.31
CA LYS A 501 2.68 10.64 0.22
C LYS A 501 1.26 10.77 0.75
N MET A 502 0.37 11.28 -0.08
CA MET A 502 -1.05 11.35 0.22
C MET A 502 -1.92 11.27 -1.03
N THR A 503 -3.06 10.62 -0.90
CA THR A 503 -4.14 10.60 -1.91
C THR A 503 -5.31 11.44 -1.41
N ASN A 504 -6.02 12.12 -2.32
CA ASN A 504 -7.22 12.91 -2.00
C ASN A 504 -8.45 12.36 -2.72
N GLU A 505 -8.72 11.07 -2.56
CA GLU A 505 -9.88 10.42 -3.18
C GLU A 505 -11.16 10.56 -2.33
N PRO A 506 -12.35 10.58 -2.97
CA PRO A 506 -13.58 10.32 -2.25
C PRO A 506 -13.55 8.96 -1.56
N PRO A 507 -13.97 8.89 -0.29
CA PRO A 507 -14.04 7.62 0.42
C PRO A 507 -15.06 6.72 -0.26
N LYS A 508 -14.87 5.41 -0.16
CA LYS A 508 -15.81 4.45 -0.73
C LYS A 508 -17.05 4.31 0.15
N GLY A 509 -18.22 4.27 -0.49
CA GLY A 509 -19.50 4.00 0.15
C GLY A 509 -20.33 5.26 0.36
N LEU A 510 -21.65 5.10 0.20
CA LEU A 510 -22.63 6.18 0.31
C LEU A 510 -22.52 6.93 1.65
N ARG A 511 -22.43 6.19 2.76
CA ARG A 511 -22.29 6.77 4.10
C ARG A 511 -21.04 7.61 4.23
N ALA A 512 -19.90 7.13 3.73
CA ALA A 512 -18.63 7.82 3.87
C ALA A 512 -18.58 9.09 3.02
N ASN A 513 -19.13 9.05 1.80
CA ASN A 513 -19.25 10.23 0.94
C ASN A 513 -20.16 11.30 1.55
N LEU A 514 -21.35 10.91 2.05
CA LEU A 514 -22.24 11.81 2.77
C LEU A 514 -21.57 12.46 3.98
N LEU A 515 -20.87 11.65 4.78
CA LEU A 515 -20.17 12.12 5.96
C LEU A 515 -19.07 13.12 5.58
N ARG A 516 -18.31 12.84 4.51
CA ARG A 516 -17.30 13.75 3.98
C ARG A 516 -17.91 15.10 3.62
N SER A 517 -19.01 15.12 2.86
CA SER A 517 -19.66 16.38 2.46
C SER A 517 -20.06 17.22 3.68
N TYR A 518 -20.61 16.60 4.73
CA TYR A 518 -21.02 17.32 5.94
C TYR A 518 -19.84 17.78 6.80
N LEU A 519 -18.78 16.98 6.92
CA LEU A 519 -17.61 17.31 7.75
C LEU A 519 -16.65 18.32 7.09
N THR A 520 -16.83 18.65 5.81
CA THR A 520 -15.94 19.53 5.06
C THR A 520 -16.53 20.94 4.93
N ASP A 521 -15.67 21.96 4.90
CA ASP A 521 -16.08 23.32 4.58
C ASP A 521 -16.79 23.40 3.22
N PRO A 522 -17.87 24.19 3.10
CA PRO A 522 -18.42 25.09 4.12
C PRO A 522 -19.52 24.45 4.99
N LEU A 523 -19.89 23.18 4.78
CA LEU A 523 -21.07 22.59 5.45
C LEU A 523 -20.86 22.37 6.95
N CYS A 524 -19.63 22.14 7.39
CA CYS A 524 -19.31 21.98 8.81
C CYS A 524 -19.28 23.30 9.57
N ASP A 525 -19.27 24.45 8.89
CA ASP A 525 -19.35 25.77 9.51
C ASP A 525 -20.81 26.06 9.94
N PRO A 526 -21.09 26.19 11.26
CA PRO A 526 -22.42 26.50 11.74
C PRO A 526 -22.99 27.80 11.15
N ALA A 527 -22.13 28.79 10.90
CA ALA A 527 -22.56 30.06 10.32
C ALA A 527 -23.10 29.87 8.90
N PHE A 528 -22.45 29.01 8.11
CA PHE A 528 -22.91 28.65 6.77
C PHE A 528 -24.17 27.78 6.82
N PHE A 529 -24.20 26.76 7.68
CA PHE A 529 -25.35 25.87 7.80
C PHE A 529 -26.66 26.61 8.16
N ASP A 530 -26.54 27.67 8.95
CA ASP A 530 -27.66 28.51 9.43
C ASP A 530 -27.86 29.82 8.64
N SER A 531 -27.21 29.97 7.49
CA SER A 531 -27.14 31.26 6.78
C SER A 531 -28.36 31.66 5.92
N SER A 532 -29.23 30.72 5.53
CA SER A 532 -30.33 31.01 4.58
C SER A 532 -31.57 31.63 5.24
N THR A 533 -32.28 32.48 4.49
CA THR A 533 -33.56 33.08 4.90
C THR A 533 -34.71 32.07 4.94
N GLN A 534 -34.58 30.92 4.24
CA GLN A 534 -35.55 29.83 4.20
C GLN A 534 -34.97 28.52 4.80
N PRO A 535 -34.72 28.45 6.12
CA PRO A 535 -33.91 27.38 6.74
C PRO A 535 -34.50 25.97 6.56
N HIS A 536 -35.82 25.84 6.51
CA HIS A 536 -36.47 24.54 6.31
C HIS A 536 -36.22 23.96 4.91
N ALA A 537 -36.44 24.77 3.86
CA ALA A 537 -36.19 24.37 2.48
C ALA A 537 -34.69 24.19 2.21
N TRP A 538 -33.88 25.11 2.72
CA TRP A 538 -32.42 25.08 2.62
C TRP A 538 -31.83 23.76 3.12
N ARG A 539 -32.12 23.36 4.36
CA ARG A 539 -31.51 22.16 4.96
C ARG A 539 -31.98 20.87 4.30
N LYS A 540 -33.24 20.80 3.85
CA LYS A 540 -33.77 19.64 3.12
C LYS A 540 -33.13 19.51 1.74
N LEU A 541 -33.06 20.60 0.96
CA LEU A 541 -32.42 20.61 -0.36
C LEU A 541 -30.91 20.40 -0.28
N LEU A 542 -30.25 20.96 0.74
CA LEU A 542 -28.83 20.74 1.01
C LEU A 542 -28.54 19.25 1.26
N PHE A 543 -29.31 18.61 2.17
CA PHE A 543 -29.16 17.18 2.42
C PHE A 543 -29.46 16.35 1.16
N GLY A 544 -30.53 16.70 0.44
CA GLY A 544 -30.90 16.06 -0.83
C GLY A 544 -29.79 16.13 -1.88
N LEU A 545 -29.16 17.31 -2.05
CA LEU A 545 -28.05 17.51 -2.97
C LEU A 545 -26.79 16.73 -2.54
N CYS A 546 -26.44 16.72 -1.25
CA CYS A 546 -25.32 15.92 -0.76
C CYS A 546 -25.54 14.42 -0.98
N PHE A 547 -26.78 13.95 -0.78
CA PHE A 547 -27.15 12.57 -1.04
C PHE A 547 -27.09 12.24 -2.52
N PHE A 548 -27.63 13.11 -3.38
CA PHE A 548 -27.50 12.99 -4.83
C PHE A 548 -26.03 12.91 -5.27
N HIS A 549 -25.17 13.79 -4.74
CA HIS A 549 -23.74 13.80 -5.04
C HIS A 549 -23.07 12.47 -4.68
N ALA A 550 -23.30 11.98 -3.46
CA ALA A 550 -22.78 10.69 -3.02
C ALA A 550 -23.34 9.53 -3.85
N LEU A 551 -24.61 9.59 -4.25
CA LEU A 551 -25.27 8.60 -5.10
C LEU A 551 -24.62 8.54 -6.49
N VAL A 552 -24.45 9.67 -7.18
CA VAL A 552 -23.89 9.66 -8.54
C VAL A 552 -22.43 9.24 -8.58
N GLN A 553 -21.66 9.56 -7.53
CA GLN A 553 -20.28 9.11 -7.35
C GLN A 553 -20.22 7.59 -7.15
N GLU A 554 -20.98 7.06 -6.19
CA GLU A 554 -20.99 5.62 -5.89
C GLU A 554 -21.57 4.79 -7.04
N ARG A 555 -22.52 5.33 -7.79
CA ARG A 555 -23.14 4.64 -8.93
C ARG A 555 -22.12 4.29 -10.02
N ARG A 556 -20.97 4.99 -10.12
CA ARG A 556 -19.85 4.63 -11.00
C ARG A 556 -19.26 3.25 -10.73
N THR A 557 -19.35 2.76 -9.50
CA THR A 557 -18.81 1.45 -9.10
C THR A 557 -19.53 0.28 -9.76
N PHE A 558 -20.72 0.50 -10.35
CA PHE A 558 -21.50 -0.52 -11.04
C PHE A 558 -21.17 -0.64 -12.54
N GLY A 559 -20.14 0.08 -13.01
CA GLY A 559 -19.75 0.08 -14.42
C GLY A 559 -20.92 0.49 -15.34
N PRO A 560 -21.12 -0.18 -16.48
CA PRO A 560 -22.20 0.12 -17.43
C PRO A 560 -23.63 0.04 -16.87
N LEU A 561 -23.86 -0.69 -15.77
CA LEU A 561 -25.18 -0.68 -15.09
C LEU A 561 -25.42 0.63 -14.34
N GLY A 562 -24.33 1.26 -13.89
CA GLY A 562 -24.35 2.56 -13.25
C GLY A 562 -24.41 3.71 -14.25
N TRP A 563 -23.40 3.77 -15.12
CA TRP A 563 -23.20 4.77 -16.17
C TRP A 563 -22.54 4.13 -17.39
N ASN A 564 -22.95 4.48 -18.61
CA ASN A 564 -22.28 3.99 -19.82
C ASN A 564 -20.83 4.48 -19.90
N ILE A 565 -20.59 5.74 -19.47
CA ILE A 565 -19.26 6.36 -19.41
C ILE A 565 -18.93 6.72 -17.95
N PRO A 566 -17.70 6.43 -17.47
CA PRO A 566 -17.34 6.62 -16.06
C PRO A 566 -17.05 8.10 -15.69
N TYR A 567 -18.07 8.97 -15.75
CA TYR A 567 -17.96 10.41 -15.47
C TYR A 567 -17.40 10.75 -14.10
N GLU A 568 -16.57 11.78 -14.02
CA GLU A 568 -15.95 12.23 -12.77
C GLU A 568 -16.73 13.40 -12.16
N PHE A 569 -17.68 13.10 -11.27
CA PHE A 569 -18.35 14.11 -10.45
C PHE A 569 -17.48 14.47 -9.24
N ASN A 570 -17.20 15.75 -9.06
CA ASN A 570 -16.24 16.23 -8.07
C ASN A 570 -16.82 17.31 -7.14
N GLU A 571 -16.02 17.69 -6.14
CA GLU A 571 -16.44 18.64 -5.10
C GLU A 571 -16.79 20.03 -5.65
N SER A 572 -16.25 20.41 -6.81
CA SER A 572 -16.59 21.70 -7.43
C SER A 572 -18.05 21.72 -7.92
N ASP A 573 -18.55 20.59 -8.43
CA ASP A 573 -19.94 20.45 -8.87
C ASP A 573 -20.91 20.55 -7.69
N LEU A 574 -20.55 19.95 -6.54
CA LEU A 574 -21.32 20.06 -5.30
C LEU A 574 -21.31 21.51 -4.78
N ARG A 575 -20.13 22.13 -4.64
CA ARG A 575 -19.99 23.47 -4.05
C ARG A 575 -20.72 24.54 -4.83
N ILE A 576 -20.65 24.52 -6.17
CA ILE A 576 -21.38 25.50 -6.99
C ILE A 576 -22.89 25.29 -6.86
N SER A 577 -23.35 24.04 -6.84
CA SER A 577 -24.78 23.71 -6.70
C SER A 577 -25.31 24.12 -5.33
N VAL A 578 -24.55 23.89 -4.26
CA VAL A 578 -24.90 24.34 -2.89
C VAL A 578 -25.04 25.87 -2.82
N ARG A 579 -24.09 26.61 -3.40
CA ARG A 579 -24.14 28.09 -3.45
C ARG A 579 -25.34 28.59 -4.27
N GLN A 580 -25.67 27.91 -5.37
CA GLN A 580 -26.84 28.26 -6.17
C GLN A 580 -28.13 28.01 -5.39
N ILE A 581 -28.28 26.88 -4.69
CA ILE A 581 -29.45 26.66 -3.82
C ILE A 581 -29.60 27.83 -2.84
N GLN A 582 -28.51 28.20 -2.15
CA GLN A 582 -28.55 29.29 -1.18
C GLN A 582 -28.99 30.61 -1.82
N MET A 583 -28.32 31.01 -2.90
CA MET A 583 -28.60 32.25 -3.61
C MET A 583 -30.06 32.34 -4.06
N PHE A 584 -30.60 31.28 -4.66
CA PHE A 584 -31.99 31.27 -5.13
C PHE A 584 -33.02 31.26 -3.99
N LEU A 585 -32.75 30.57 -2.87
CA LEU A 585 -33.64 30.60 -1.71
C LEU A 585 -33.64 31.96 -1.00
N ASP A 586 -32.51 32.66 -1.03
CA ASP A 586 -32.37 33.97 -0.38
C ASP A 586 -32.91 35.11 -1.27
N GLU A 587 -32.87 34.97 -2.60
CA GLU A 587 -33.36 35.99 -3.56
C GLU A 587 -34.85 35.89 -3.89
N TYR A 588 -35.43 34.68 -3.90
CA TYR A 588 -36.81 34.45 -4.34
C TYR A 588 -37.72 34.01 -3.18
N GLU A 589 -38.95 34.53 -3.13
CA GLU A 589 -39.95 34.10 -2.13
C GLU A 589 -40.47 32.68 -2.43
N GLU A 590 -40.74 32.37 -3.70
CA GLU A 590 -41.12 31.03 -4.14
C GLU A 590 -39.89 30.22 -4.56
N ILE A 591 -39.81 28.96 -4.15
CA ILE A 591 -38.68 28.07 -4.42
C ILE A 591 -38.65 27.74 -5.93
N PRO A 592 -37.65 28.21 -6.70
CA PRO A 592 -37.63 28.05 -8.15
C PRO A 592 -37.04 26.69 -8.54
N LEU A 593 -37.79 25.61 -8.23
CA LEU A 593 -37.32 24.24 -8.35
C LEU A 593 -36.92 23.85 -9.79
N GLU A 594 -37.64 24.36 -10.79
CA GLU A 594 -37.30 24.13 -12.21
C GLU A 594 -35.92 24.72 -12.56
N ALA A 595 -35.65 25.95 -12.11
CA ALA A 595 -34.36 26.61 -12.33
C ALA A 595 -33.22 25.88 -11.60
N LEU A 596 -33.44 25.48 -10.35
CA LEU A 596 -32.48 24.69 -9.57
C LEU A 596 -32.18 23.35 -10.26
N THR A 597 -33.22 22.66 -10.74
CA THR A 597 -33.09 21.38 -11.46
C THR A 597 -32.32 21.54 -12.75
N TYR A 598 -32.59 22.60 -13.53
CA TYR A 598 -31.85 22.90 -14.75
C TYR A 598 -30.38 23.21 -14.44
N LEU A 599 -30.09 24.11 -13.49
CA LEU A 599 -28.71 24.48 -13.16
C LEU A 599 -27.91 23.28 -12.64
N THR A 600 -28.48 22.48 -11.75
CA THR A 600 -27.78 21.32 -11.17
C THR A 600 -27.67 20.20 -12.19
N GLY A 601 -28.78 19.84 -12.85
CA GLY A 601 -28.90 18.68 -13.71
C GLY A 601 -28.34 18.86 -15.12
N GLU A 602 -28.51 20.05 -15.73
CA GLU A 602 -28.10 20.31 -17.11
C GLU A 602 -26.75 21.04 -17.19
N CYS A 603 -26.47 21.96 -16.25
CA CYS A 603 -25.25 22.78 -16.29
C CYS A 603 -24.12 22.18 -15.44
N ASN A 604 -24.34 22.01 -14.14
CA ASN A 604 -23.25 21.64 -13.21
C ASN A 604 -22.85 20.18 -13.37
N TYR A 605 -23.78 19.23 -13.17
CA TYR A 605 -23.52 17.80 -13.35
C TYR A 605 -23.69 17.38 -14.80
N GLY A 606 -24.74 17.86 -15.48
CA GLY A 606 -25.03 17.54 -16.87
C GLY A 606 -23.96 18.02 -17.86
N GLY A 607 -23.21 19.07 -17.51
CA GLY A 607 -22.07 19.53 -18.31
C GLY A 607 -20.95 18.50 -18.45
N ARG A 608 -20.89 17.51 -17.55
CA ARG A 608 -19.93 16.39 -17.62
C ARG A 608 -20.46 15.21 -18.42
N VAL A 609 -21.78 15.09 -18.54
CA VAL A 609 -22.45 13.92 -19.10
C VAL A 609 -22.62 14.11 -20.60
N THR A 610 -21.92 13.27 -21.36
CA THR A 610 -21.84 13.32 -22.82
C THR A 610 -22.82 12.40 -23.53
N ASP A 611 -23.24 11.31 -22.87
CA ASP A 611 -24.19 10.34 -23.41
C ASP A 611 -25.63 10.74 -23.09
N ASP A 612 -26.52 10.60 -24.07
CA ASP A 612 -27.92 11.02 -23.97
C ASP A 612 -28.72 10.15 -22.97
N LYS A 613 -28.38 8.86 -22.84
CA LYS A 613 -29.06 7.95 -21.89
C LYS A 613 -28.57 8.19 -20.48
N ASP A 614 -27.27 8.41 -20.30
CA ASP A 614 -26.72 8.82 -19.02
C ASP A 614 -27.27 10.20 -18.59
N ARG A 615 -27.45 11.15 -19.52
CA ARG A 615 -28.05 12.46 -19.20
C ARG A 615 -29.49 12.31 -18.70
N ARG A 616 -30.30 11.49 -19.38
CA ARG A 616 -31.66 11.16 -18.93
C ARG A 616 -31.66 10.50 -17.55
N LEU A 617 -30.73 9.57 -17.31
CA LEU A 617 -30.58 8.92 -16.01
C LEU A 617 -30.22 9.92 -14.91
N LEU A 618 -29.25 10.80 -15.15
CA LEU A 618 -28.84 11.84 -14.20
C LEU A 618 -30.03 12.71 -13.77
N LEU A 619 -30.82 13.20 -14.74
CA LEU A 619 -32.01 14.02 -14.47
C LEU A 619 -33.09 13.23 -13.72
N SER A 620 -33.27 11.96 -14.05
CA SER A 620 -34.22 11.08 -13.34
C SER A 620 -33.79 10.80 -11.90
N LEU A 621 -32.49 10.73 -11.62
CA LEU A 621 -31.98 10.60 -10.26
C LEU A 621 -32.15 11.92 -9.50
N LEU A 622 -31.80 13.04 -10.14
CA LEU A 622 -31.92 14.37 -9.54
C LEU A 622 -33.36 14.72 -9.16
N SER A 623 -34.36 14.33 -9.97
CA SER A 623 -35.77 14.61 -9.70
C SER A 623 -36.29 13.96 -8.41
N THR A 624 -35.61 12.93 -7.90
CA THR A 624 -35.91 12.35 -6.58
C THR A 624 -35.56 13.33 -5.45
N PHE A 625 -34.48 14.09 -5.62
CA PHE A 625 -33.98 15.02 -4.61
C PHE A 625 -34.50 16.45 -4.80
N TYR A 626 -34.72 16.87 -6.03
CA TYR A 626 -35.31 18.16 -6.36
C TYR A 626 -36.78 17.97 -6.69
N SER A 627 -37.57 17.76 -5.63
CA SER A 627 -39.02 17.58 -5.72
C SER A 627 -39.74 18.40 -4.65
N SER A 628 -40.97 18.80 -4.93
CA SER A 628 -41.84 19.43 -3.93
C SER A 628 -42.11 18.48 -2.75
N ASP A 629 -42.19 17.18 -3.02
CA ASP A 629 -42.38 16.13 -2.01
C ASP A 629 -41.22 16.10 -1.00
N LEU A 630 -39.97 16.20 -1.46
CA LEU A 630 -38.83 16.23 -0.55
C LEU A 630 -38.92 17.42 0.42
N ILE A 631 -39.33 18.59 -0.07
CA ILE A 631 -39.45 19.80 0.75
C ILE A 631 -40.61 19.68 1.74
N GLN A 632 -41.76 19.16 1.31
CA GLN A 632 -43.00 19.17 2.10
C GLN A 632 -43.12 17.98 3.06
N GLN A 633 -42.64 16.80 2.69
CA GLN A 633 -42.82 15.58 3.49
C GLN A 633 -41.78 15.47 4.60
N ASP A 634 -42.23 15.08 5.78
CA ASP A 634 -41.35 14.71 6.88
C ASP A 634 -40.81 13.30 6.68
N ARG A 635 -39.50 13.12 6.88
CA ARG A 635 -38.79 11.87 6.59
C ARG A 635 -39.07 11.36 5.17
N TYR A 636 -38.98 12.26 4.18
CA TYR A 636 -39.07 11.89 2.77
C TYR A 636 -38.11 10.73 2.47
N ARG A 637 -38.65 9.65 1.90
CA ARG A 637 -37.91 8.43 1.61
C ARG A 637 -37.31 8.55 0.21
N VAL A 638 -36.00 8.38 0.11
CA VAL A 638 -35.28 8.48 -1.17
C VAL A 638 -35.28 7.16 -1.96
N CYS A 639 -35.57 6.04 -1.30
CA CYS A 639 -35.78 4.74 -1.94
C CYS A 639 -36.82 3.92 -1.17
N GLU A 640 -37.11 2.72 -1.65
CA GLU A 640 -37.94 1.77 -0.91
C GLU A 640 -37.31 1.39 0.44
N GLY A 641 -38.15 1.21 1.46
CA GLY A 641 -37.74 0.95 2.84
C GLY A 641 -37.76 2.18 3.77
N ASP A 642 -37.37 1.97 5.03
CA ASP A 642 -37.38 3.00 6.08
C ASP A 642 -35.96 3.50 6.46
N MET A 643 -34.92 2.96 5.82
CA MET A 643 -33.53 3.22 6.20
C MET A 643 -33.01 4.53 5.63
N TYR A 644 -33.31 4.83 4.36
CA TYR A 644 -32.79 6.01 3.66
C TYR A 644 -33.89 7.06 3.51
N TYR A 645 -33.83 8.07 4.38
CA TYR A 645 -34.72 9.22 4.38
C TYR A 645 -33.96 10.55 4.59
N VAL A 646 -34.62 11.66 4.29
CA VAL A 646 -34.15 13.01 4.59
C VAL A 646 -34.44 13.34 6.06
N PRO A 647 -33.43 13.67 6.88
CA PRO A 647 -33.65 13.98 8.30
C PRO A 647 -34.62 15.14 8.51
N LEU A 648 -35.28 15.13 9.67
CA LEU A 648 -36.11 16.25 10.10
C LEU A 648 -35.26 17.51 10.30
N HIS A 649 -35.90 18.66 10.14
CA HIS A 649 -35.27 19.94 10.42
C HIS A 649 -34.77 19.99 11.87
N GLY A 650 -33.45 20.05 12.03
CA GLY A 650 -32.78 20.01 13.34
C GLY A 650 -31.40 20.67 13.30
N PRO A 651 -30.63 20.55 14.40
CA PRO A 651 -29.25 21.04 14.46
C PRO A 651 -28.34 20.23 13.54
N TYR A 652 -27.24 20.81 13.08
CA TYR A 652 -26.24 20.14 12.23
C TYR A 652 -25.87 18.72 12.72
N GLN A 653 -25.68 18.55 14.04
CA GLN A 653 -25.30 17.26 14.63
C GLN A 653 -26.32 16.14 14.38
N SER A 654 -27.63 16.44 14.29
CA SER A 654 -28.64 15.40 14.02
C SER A 654 -28.51 14.78 12.64
N TYR A 655 -28.04 15.56 11.65
CA TYR A 655 -27.77 15.06 10.30
C TYR A 655 -26.52 14.17 10.31
N VAL A 656 -25.46 14.60 10.99
CA VAL A 656 -24.21 13.82 11.11
C VAL A 656 -24.45 12.49 11.84
N ASP A 657 -25.20 12.50 12.93
CA ASP A 657 -25.52 11.28 13.69
C ASP A 657 -26.39 10.31 12.88
N TYR A 658 -27.34 10.84 12.10
CA TYR A 658 -28.10 10.03 11.16
C TYR A 658 -27.20 9.39 10.09
N ILE A 659 -26.32 10.17 9.45
CA ILE A 659 -25.37 9.64 8.46
C ILE A 659 -24.50 8.53 9.08
N ARG A 660 -24.04 8.71 10.33
CA ARG A 660 -23.26 7.70 11.06
C ARG A 660 -24.05 6.43 11.36
N SER A 661 -25.38 6.49 11.44
CA SER A 661 -26.22 5.32 11.67
C SER A 661 -26.44 4.46 10.41
N LEU A 662 -26.15 4.99 9.22
CA LEU A 662 -26.29 4.27 7.95
C LEU A 662 -25.33 3.06 7.87
N PRO A 663 -25.70 2.01 7.12
CA PRO A 663 -24.81 0.86 6.92
C PRO A 663 -23.54 1.26 6.18
N ILE A 664 -22.45 0.53 6.43
CA ILE A 664 -21.18 0.72 5.71
C ILE A 664 -21.35 0.34 4.24
N THR A 665 -21.97 -0.82 4.00
CA THR A 665 -22.31 -1.31 2.67
C THR A 665 -23.76 -0.95 2.35
N ALA A 666 -23.95 -0.12 1.33
CA ALA A 666 -25.28 0.30 0.91
C ALA A 666 -25.89 -0.68 -0.10
N GLU A 667 -27.18 -0.97 0.04
CA GLU A 667 -27.89 -1.86 -0.87
C GLU A 667 -28.17 -1.18 -2.22
N PRO A 668 -28.12 -1.90 -3.35
CA PRO A 668 -28.24 -1.33 -4.68
C PRO A 668 -29.55 -0.57 -4.93
N GLY A 669 -30.60 -0.88 -4.17
CA GLY A 669 -31.88 -0.18 -4.20
C GLY A 669 -31.75 1.33 -3.94
N VAL A 670 -30.83 1.76 -3.07
CA VAL A 670 -30.61 3.19 -2.78
C VAL A 670 -30.04 3.94 -3.98
N PHE A 671 -29.35 3.24 -4.88
CA PHE A 671 -28.84 3.82 -6.11
C PHE A 671 -29.88 3.79 -7.24
N GLY A 672 -31.04 3.13 -7.05
CA GLY A 672 -32.01 2.87 -8.11
C GLY A 672 -31.61 1.67 -8.99
N LEU A 673 -31.00 0.64 -8.40
CA LEU A 673 -30.56 -0.58 -9.07
C LEU A 673 -31.20 -1.82 -8.43
N HIS A 674 -31.34 -2.90 -9.22
CA HIS A 674 -31.79 -4.20 -8.73
C HIS A 674 -30.67 -4.89 -7.91
N SER A 675 -31.02 -5.78 -6.98
CA SER A 675 -30.07 -6.54 -6.14
C SER A 675 -28.98 -7.27 -6.92
N ASN A 676 -29.32 -7.81 -8.10
CA ASN A 676 -28.36 -8.47 -9.00
C ASN A 676 -27.24 -7.55 -9.51
N ALA A 677 -27.40 -6.22 -9.47
CA ALA A 677 -26.35 -5.29 -9.90
C ALA A 677 -25.09 -5.39 -9.04
N ASP A 678 -25.24 -5.75 -7.75
CA ASP A 678 -24.11 -5.99 -6.85
C ASP A 678 -23.25 -7.16 -7.31
N ILE A 679 -23.83 -8.21 -7.89
CA ILE A 679 -23.09 -9.44 -8.21
C ILE A 679 -21.92 -9.15 -9.15
N THR A 680 -22.15 -8.38 -10.22
CA THR A 680 -21.09 -8.04 -11.18
C THR A 680 -20.03 -7.13 -10.54
N LYS A 681 -20.47 -6.10 -9.81
CA LYS A 681 -19.61 -5.16 -9.09
C LYS A 681 -18.74 -5.87 -8.06
N ASP A 682 -19.35 -6.65 -7.18
CA ASP A 682 -18.67 -7.30 -6.06
C ASP A 682 -17.74 -8.42 -6.55
N ASN A 683 -18.09 -9.11 -7.66
CA ASN A 683 -17.16 -10.03 -8.33
C ASN A 683 -15.94 -9.29 -8.88
N GLN A 684 -16.14 -8.13 -9.53
CA GLN A 684 -15.03 -7.33 -10.04
C GLN A 684 -14.12 -6.87 -8.90
N GLU A 685 -14.70 -6.39 -7.80
CA GLU A 685 -13.96 -5.97 -6.61
C GLU A 685 -13.21 -7.13 -5.96
N THR A 686 -13.84 -8.29 -5.83
CA THR A 686 -13.20 -9.51 -5.33
C THR A 686 -12.01 -9.88 -6.18
N ASN A 687 -12.16 -9.89 -7.51
CA ASN A 687 -11.04 -10.19 -8.41
C ASN A 687 -9.91 -9.15 -8.31
N GLN A 688 -10.24 -7.86 -8.16
CA GLN A 688 -9.25 -6.80 -7.96
C GLN A 688 -8.47 -7.02 -6.66
N LEU A 689 -9.16 -7.32 -5.55
CA LEU A 689 -8.55 -7.62 -4.26
C LEU A 689 -7.60 -8.83 -4.36
N LEU A 690 -8.09 -9.96 -4.87
CA LEU A 690 -7.30 -11.20 -4.95
C LEU A 690 -6.09 -11.05 -5.88
N ASN A 691 -6.28 -10.42 -7.05
CA ASN A 691 -5.19 -10.17 -7.99
C ASN A 691 -4.14 -9.21 -7.41
N GLY A 692 -4.57 -8.15 -6.72
CA GLY A 692 -3.65 -7.23 -6.07
C GLY A 692 -2.83 -7.92 -4.97
N VAL A 693 -3.45 -8.77 -4.15
CA VAL A 693 -2.73 -9.58 -3.17
C VAL A 693 -1.73 -10.52 -3.84
N LEU A 694 -2.10 -11.16 -4.95
CA LEU A 694 -1.20 -12.04 -5.71
C LEU A 694 0.07 -11.33 -6.21
N LEU A 695 0.00 -10.03 -6.52
CA LEU A 695 1.18 -9.23 -6.92
C LEU A 695 2.19 -9.04 -5.78
N THR A 696 1.74 -9.15 -4.52
CA THR A 696 2.61 -9.01 -3.33
C THR A 696 3.24 -10.31 -2.87
N LEU A 697 2.74 -11.46 -3.36
CA LEU A 697 3.31 -12.74 -2.99
C LEU A 697 4.62 -12.99 -3.73
N PRO A 698 5.64 -13.53 -3.06
CA PRO A 698 6.87 -13.91 -3.72
C PRO A 698 6.55 -14.92 -4.82
N ARG A 699 6.98 -14.63 -6.05
CA ARG A 699 6.96 -15.59 -7.16
C ARG A 699 7.87 -16.75 -6.81
N GLN A 700 7.33 -17.77 -6.16
CA GLN A 700 8.09 -18.98 -5.87
C GLN A 700 8.42 -19.70 -7.18
N THR A 701 9.68 -19.62 -7.60
CA THR A 701 10.35 -20.61 -8.43
C THR A 701 10.64 -21.87 -7.60
N GLY A 702 9.60 -22.51 -7.07
CA GLY A 702 9.74 -23.79 -6.38
C GLY A 702 10.09 -24.88 -7.40
N GLY A 703 11.28 -25.48 -7.27
CA GLY A 703 11.86 -26.49 -8.17
C GLY A 703 11.17 -27.86 -8.20
N GLY A 704 9.84 -27.89 -8.27
CA GLY A 704 9.03 -29.10 -8.41
C GLY A 704 7.62 -28.86 -8.97
N ALA A 705 7.25 -27.60 -9.26
CA ALA A 705 6.05 -27.29 -10.02
C ALA A 705 6.40 -27.21 -11.52
N LYS A 706 5.47 -27.64 -12.38
CA LYS A 706 5.59 -27.53 -13.84
C LYS A 706 5.98 -26.09 -14.20
N SER A 707 6.88 -25.94 -15.17
CA SER A 707 7.28 -24.61 -15.61
C SER A 707 6.06 -23.85 -16.17
N PRO A 708 6.03 -22.51 -16.10
CA PRO A 708 4.94 -21.74 -16.71
C PRO A 708 4.72 -22.10 -18.19
N GLN A 709 5.79 -22.45 -18.90
CA GLN A 709 5.73 -22.93 -20.28
C GLN A 709 5.03 -24.30 -20.38
N GLU A 710 5.41 -25.27 -19.55
CA GLU A 710 4.75 -26.59 -19.50
C GLU A 710 3.26 -26.48 -19.16
N VAL A 711 2.89 -25.58 -18.24
CA VAL A 711 1.48 -25.33 -17.90
C VAL A 711 0.72 -24.72 -19.09
N VAL A 712 1.35 -23.80 -19.83
CA VAL A 712 0.76 -23.19 -21.02
C VAL A 712 0.64 -24.20 -22.15
N ASP A 713 1.65 -25.04 -22.36
CA ASP A 713 1.66 -26.07 -23.40
C ASP A 713 0.59 -27.13 -23.12
N GLU A 714 0.47 -27.60 -21.88
CA GLU A 714 -0.60 -28.53 -21.48
C GLU A 714 -1.99 -27.90 -21.61
N LEU A 715 -2.15 -26.63 -21.24
CA LEU A 715 -3.41 -25.92 -21.40
C LEU A 715 -3.76 -25.73 -22.88
N ALA A 716 -2.77 -25.44 -23.72
CA ALA A 716 -2.94 -25.31 -25.16
C ALA A 716 -3.34 -26.65 -25.80
N GLU A 717 -2.69 -27.75 -25.41
CA GLU A 717 -3.05 -29.11 -25.84
C GLU A 717 -4.46 -29.49 -25.39
N ASP A 718 -4.83 -29.18 -24.13
CA ASP A 718 -6.17 -29.42 -23.61
C ASP A 718 -7.24 -28.62 -24.37
N ILE A 719 -7.02 -27.33 -24.59
CA ILE A 719 -7.92 -26.49 -25.39
C ILE A 719 -8.03 -27.02 -26.82
N MET A 720 -6.90 -27.37 -27.46
CA MET A 720 -6.90 -27.96 -28.81
C MET A 720 -7.69 -29.27 -28.87
N SER A 721 -7.61 -30.11 -27.83
CA SER A 721 -8.35 -31.38 -27.77
C SER A 721 -9.87 -31.17 -27.63
N LYS A 722 -10.29 -30.04 -27.06
CA LYS A 722 -11.69 -29.64 -26.83
C LYS A 722 -12.28 -28.85 -28.00
N LEU A 723 -11.46 -28.36 -28.94
CA LEU A 723 -11.94 -27.67 -30.13
C LEU A 723 -12.60 -28.68 -31.10
N PRO A 724 -13.73 -28.32 -31.71
CA PRO A 724 -14.31 -29.13 -32.77
C PRO A 724 -13.33 -29.22 -33.96
N PRO A 725 -13.38 -30.30 -34.76
CA PRO A 725 -12.56 -30.42 -35.95
C PRO A 725 -12.86 -29.28 -36.93
N ASP A 726 -11.83 -28.83 -37.63
CA ASP A 726 -11.95 -27.78 -38.63
C ASP A 726 -13.06 -28.08 -39.64
N PHE A 727 -13.81 -27.04 -40.01
CA PHE A 727 -14.80 -27.16 -41.07
C PHE A 727 -14.13 -27.63 -42.36
N ASN A 728 -14.72 -28.64 -43.00
CA ASN A 728 -14.27 -29.05 -44.32
C ASN A 728 -14.69 -27.98 -45.34
N ILE A 729 -13.77 -27.05 -45.61
CA ILE A 729 -13.99 -25.89 -46.48
C ILE A 729 -14.41 -26.34 -47.89
N GLU A 730 -13.82 -27.41 -48.44
CA GLU A 730 -14.18 -27.95 -49.76
C GLU A 730 -15.63 -28.44 -49.81
N LYS A 731 -16.10 -29.11 -48.75
CA LYS A 731 -17.48 -29.57 -48.63
C LYS A 731 -18.47 -28.41 -48.44
N VAL A 732 -18.06 -27.35 -47.76
CA VAL A 732 -18.86 -26.13 -47.60
C VAL A 732 -18.93 -25.36 -48.92
N MET A 733 -17.81 -25.18 -49.63
CA MET A 733 -17.75 -24.48 -50.93
C MET A 733 -18.49 -25.24 -52.04
N SER A 734 -18.47 -26.57 -52.03
CA SER A 734 -19.25 -27.37 -52.99
C SER A 734 -20.75 -27.33 -52.70
N LYS A 735 -21.15 -27.22 -51.42
CA LYS A 735 -22.56 -27.12 -51.00
C LYS A 735 -23.13 -25.71 -51.15
N TYR A 736 -22.28 -24.68 -51.00
CA TYR A 736 -22.62 -23.27 -51.17
C TYR A 736 -21.62 -22.61 -52.13
N PRO A 737 -21.70 -22.92 -53.43
CA PRO A 737 -20.83 -22.31 -54.42
C PRO A 737 -21.09 -20.81 -54.47
N VAL A 738 -20.02 -20.02 -54.63
CA VAL A 738 -20.11 -18.57 -54.81
C VAL A 738 -20.83 -18.29 -56.13
N MET A 739 -22.12 -17.96 -56.04
CA MET A 739 -22.93 -17.54 -57.19
C MET A 739 -22.63 -16.07 -57.46
N TYR A 740 -21.97 -15.78 -58.59
CA TYR A 740 -21.71 -14.40 -59.06
C TYR A 740 -22.94 -13.80 -59.76
N GLU A 741 -24.13 -14.05 -59.23
CA GLU A 741 -25.32 -13.30 -59.62
C GLU A 741 -25.41 -12.09 -58.69
N SER A 742 -24.98 -10.94 -59.20
CA SER A 742 -25.01 -9.64 -58.51
C SER A 742 -26.45 -9.27 -58.05
N PRO A 743 -26.58 -8.42 -57.01
CA PRO A 743 -27.81 -8.21 -56.23
C PRO A 743 -29.05 -7.76 -57.00
#